data_AF-A0A9W2XBB1-F1
#
_entry.id   AF-A0A9W2XBB1-F1
#
_cell.length_a   1.000
_cell.length_b   1.000
_cell.length_c   1.000
_cell.angle_alpha   90.00
_cell.angle_beta   90.00
_cell.angle_gamma   90.00
#
_symmetry.space_group_name_H-M   'P 1'
#
loop_
_entity.id
_entity.type
_entity.pdbx_description
1 polymer ?
#
loop_
_entity_poly.entity_id
_entity_poly.type
_entity_poly.pdbx_seq_one_letter_code
_entity_poly.pdbx_strand_id
1 'polypeptide(L)'
;MSLASLQQTTPRSTELCLCRHCLFGSCRFRVAPCVWHLCIIGPDIQGRMGLQPSQSGLYPESHGIVGNSMYDPVFDATFTLRSKEKLNHRWWGGQPIWITALKQGVKAATFFWPVAIPLERRILTILQWLHLPDGERPYVYAMHSEQPDTYGHRVGPKSTELNNPLKMIDRIVGQLMNGLKQMKLHRCVNIILVGDHGMEEAHCDRTEFLSNYMTNVDDIILIPGSLGRIRSRYPNNMKYDPKAVVANLTCKKGGQHFKPYLKQHLPKRLHYANNRRIEDIHLLVERKWHIARKVLEGRRPCGFSGDHGYDNKINSMQTIFLGYGPTFKFKTKVPAFENIELYNIMCDILGLKPSPNNGTHGSLNHLLRSPPYQPTMPEEVSRPTPSVLGPPRTDDLGCSCDEKLRVKSRGQRALKVTLVRGYNLESLWLCLLQNKVEELNQRLKQANDDSRNLPYGRPAVLFRTKYSVLHHSDYISGYSEALSMPLWTSYTVSKQQMEVSSLPEAVSNCIRPDSRVPPVFSQLCTNYRADKQITYVFLYPPQLSSSKERIHDAVLITNTVPVYPAFKRIWDYFQKALVKKYATERNGINILTGPIFDYDYDGVRDPFEKIRETSSGTVPIPTHYFVVLTSCLDFTETADSCSGPYSSNAFILPHRSSNDETCNSSEEESRWVEDLMKMHTARVRDIEILTGLDLYRRTSRTYAEILSLKTYMHTYESEI
;
A
#
# COMPACT_ATOMS: atom_id res chain seq x y z
N MET A 1 23.08 71.28 -34.04
CA MET A 1 21.89 72.15 -34.08
C MET A 1 20.66 71.31 -33.77
N SER A 2 19.92 71.70 -32.71
CA SER A 2 18.57 71.32 -32.26
C SER A 2 18.25 69.82 -32.07
N LEU A 3 18.19 69.23 -30.86
CA LEU A 3 17.28 69.37 -29.68
C LEU A 3 15.86 68.77 -29.83
N ALA A 4 15.56 67.89 -28.84
CA ALA A 4 14.27 67.53 -28.21
C ALA A 4 13.32 66.56 -28.96
N SER A 5 12.57 65.62 -28.33
CA SER A 5 12.51 65.10 -26.95
C SER A 5 11.60 63.85 -26.85
N LEU A 6 11.96 62.95 -25.93
CA LEU A 6 11.14 62.16 -24.96
C LEU A 6 10.07 61.09 -25.39
N GLN A 7 10.31 59.86 -24.87
CA GLN A 7 9.39 58.91 -24.19
C GLN A 7 8.26 58.23 -25.01
N GLN A 8 7.84 56.95 -24.82
CA GLN A 8 8.17 55.82 -23.95
C GLN A 8 7.41 54.54 -24.47
N THR A 9 7.92 53.35 -24.13
CA THR A 9 7.25 52.01 -23.95
C THR A 9 6.62 51.17 -25.11
N THR A 10 7.32 50.06 -25.47
CA THR A 10 6.97 48.62 -25.73
C THR A 10 5.55 48.16 -26.18
N PRO A 11 5.33 47.00 -26.87
CA PRO A 11 6.12 45.74 -26.83
C PRO A 11 6.34 44.96 -28.16
N ARG A 12 7.21 43.94 -28.08
CA ARG A 12 7.61 43.00 -29.12
C ARG A 12 6.50 41.99 -29.46
N SER A 13 6.16 41.92 -30.74
CA SER A 13 5.54 40.75 -31.39
C SER A 13 6.61 39.96 -32.14
N THR A 14 6.79 38.68 -31.81
CA THR A 14 7.56 37.75 -32.66
C THR A 14 6.64 36.64 -33.10
N GLU A 15 6.21 36.76 -34.34
CA GLU A 15 5.55 35.72 -35.11
C GLU A 15 6.53 34.61 -35.52
N LEU A 16 6.02 33.40 -35.35
CA LEU A 16 6.33 32.12 -35.99
C LEU A 16 7.37 32.10 -37.13
N CYS A 17 8.46 31.37 -36.86
CA CYS A 17 9.43 30.97 -37.87
C CYS A 17 8.96 29.70 -38.61
N LEU A 18 8.91 29.79 -39.94
CA LEU A 18 8.76 28.67 -40.87
C LEU A 18 9.98 27.74 -40.84
N CYS A 19 9.75 26.43 -41.00
CA CYS A 19 10.75 25.53 -41.61
C CYS A 19 10.12 24.67 -42.71
N ARG A 20 10.66 24.82 -43.91
CA ARG A 20 10.40 24.05 -45.14
C ARG A 20 11.22 22.74 -45.17
N HIS A 21 10.61 21.73 -45.80
CA HIS A 21 11.17 20.64 -46.61
C HIS A 21 12.06 19.55 -45.97
N CYS A 22 11.56 18.31 -45.99
CA CYS A 22 12.27 17.14 -46.54
C CYS A 22 11.26 16.07 -47.00
N LEU A 23 11.49 15.54 -48.21
CA LEU A 23 10.71 14.57 -48.96
C LEU A 23 11.22 13.13 -48.74
N PHE A 24 10.30 12.17 -48.83
CA PHE A 24 10.42 10.71 -49.00
C PHE A 24 11.32 9.86 -48.07
N GLY A 25 10.72 8.79 -47.54
CA GLY A 25 11.42 7.65 -46.97
C GLY A 25 10.51 6.83 -46.07
N SER A 26 10.15 5.63 -46.50
CA SER A 26 9.36 4.64 -45.77
C SER A 26 9.85 4.42 -44.33
N CYS A 27 9.22 5.02 -43.34
CA CYS A 27 9.42 4.66 -41.94
C CYS A 27 8.64 3.38 -41.65
N ARG A 28 9.28 2.21 -41.82
CA ARG A 28 8.97 1.06 -40.97
C ARG A 28 9.27 1.51 -39.54
N PHE A 29 8.24 1.74 -38.74
CA PHE A 29 8.40 1.93 -37.30
C PHE A 29 8.96 0.64 -36.73
N ARG A 30 10.29 0.58 -36.51
CA ARG A 30 10.85 -0.35 -35.54
C ARG A 30 10.43 0.16 -34.16
N VAL A 31 9.29 -0.32 -33.68
CA VAL A 31 8.93 -0.23 -32.27
C VAL A 31 9.96 -1.08 -31.52
N ALA A 32 11.01 -0.44 -31.00
CA ALA A 32 11.78 -1.05 -29.92
C ALA A 32 10.82 -1.22 -28.73
N PRO A 33 10.84 -2.36 -28.02
CA PRO A 33 9.86 -2.63 -26.97
C PRO A 33 10.17 -1.76 -25.75
N CYS A 34 9.66 -0.54 -25.73
CA CYS A 34 9.43 0.20 -24.49
C CYS A 34 8.00 -0.11 -24.04
N VAL A 35 7.77 -1.37 -23.67
CA VAL A 35 6.51 -1.85 -23.09
C VAL A 35 6.66 -1.77 -21.58
N TRP A 36 5.74 -1.06 -20.94
CA TRP A 36 5.75 -0.79 -19.50
C TRP A 36 4.90 -1.82 -18.76
N HIS A 37 5.17 -2.04 -17.48
CA HIS A 37 4.38 -2.93 -16.62
C HIS A 37 3.59 -2.07 -15.62
N LEU A 38 2.28 -2.19 -15.66
CA LEU A 38 1.29 -1.51 -14.82
C LEU A 38 0.71 -2.55 -13.85
N CYS A 39 0.73 -2.23 -12.55
CA CYS A 39 0.10 -3.04 -11.53
C CYS A 39 -1.42 -2.78 -11.52
N ILE A 40 -2.19 -3.87 -11.49
CA ILE A 40 -3.66 -3.83 -11.39
C ILE A 40 -4.04 -3.97 -9.92
N ILE A 41 -5.32 -3.95 -9.56
CA ILE A 41 -5.74 -3.95 -8.17
C ILE A 41 -6.80 -5.02 -7.89
N GLY A 42 -6.63 -5.69 -6.74
CA GLY A 42 -7.44 -6.82 -6.30
C GLY A 42 -7.03 -8.14 -6.97
N PRO A 43 -7.67 -9.27 -6.64
CA PRO A 43 -7.69 -10.38 -7.59
C PRO A 43 -8.23 -9.81 -8.91
N ASP A 44 -7.45 -9.93 -9.99
CA ASP A 44 -7.66 -9.19 -11.23
C ASP A 44 -9.15 -9.20 -11.61
N ILE A 45 -9.77 -8.00 -11.69
CA ILE A 45 -11.16 -7.89 -12.14
C ILE A 45 -11.15 -8.33 -13.60
N GLN A 46 -11.43 -9.61 -13.78
CA GLN A 46 -11.31 -10.31 -15.06
C GLN A 46 -11.88 -9.46 -16.21
N GLY A 47 -11.16 -9.31 -17.32
CA GLY A 47 -11.71 -8.86 -18.60
C GLY A 47 -12.19 -7.42 -18.61
N ARG A 48 -13.26 -7.20 -19.40
CA ARG A 48 -13.83 -5.89 -19.78
C ARG A 48 -14.06 -4.88 -18.65
N MET A 49 -14.10 -5.31 -17.40
CA MET A 49 -14.36 -4.46 -16.25
C MET A 49 -13.09 -4.06 -15.47
N GLY A 50 -11.92 -4.61 -15.79
CA GLY A 50 -10.62 -4.20 -15.27
C GLY A 50 -10.22 -2.76 -15.64
N LEU A 51 -10.91 -2.13 -16.60
CA LEU A 51 -10.73 -0.71 -16.95
C LEU A 51 -11.42 0.27 -15.98
N GLN A 52 -12.37 -0.19 -15.15
CA GLN A 52 -13.11 0.68 -14.22
C GLN A 52 -12.21 1.41 -13.20
N PRO A 53 -11.23 0.75 -12.56
CA PRO A 53 -10.25 1.42 -11.71
C PRO A 53 -9.50 2.56 -12.43
N SER A 54 -9.06 2.36 -13.67
CA SER A 54 -8.40 3.42 -14.44
C SER A 54 -9.32 4.59 -14.79
N GLN A 55 -10.62 4.33 -14.96
CA GLN A 55 -11.60 5.34 -15.35
C GLN A 55 -12.13 6.19 -14.20
N SER A 56 -12.10 5.67 -12.97
CA SER A 56 -12.68 6.32 -11.78
C SER A 56 -11.65 6.58 -10.66
N GLY A 57 -10.47 5.94 -10.75
CA GLY A 57 -9.43 5.94 -9.73
C GLY A 57 -9.80 5.17 -8.47
N LEU A 58 -10.83 4.31 -8.52
CA LEU A 58 -11.37 3.62 -7.35
C LEU A 58 -10.99 2.14 -7.32
N TYR A 59 -10.91 1.57 -6.12
CA TYR A 59 -10.84 0.12 -5.90
C TYR A 59 -12.14 -0.59 -6.24
N PRO A 60 -12.09 -1.90 -6.58
CA PRO A 60 -13.26 -2.74 -6.86
C PRO A 60 -14.34 -2.65 -5.78
N GLU A 61 -13.92 -2.70 -4.52
CA GLU A 61 -14.81 -2.64 -3.37
C GLU A 61 -15.54 -1.28 -3.25
N SER A 62 -14.93 -0.20 -3.72
CA SER A 62 -15.47 1.17 -3.67
C SER A 62 -16.41 1.46 -4.85
N HIS A 63 -16.02 1.15 -6.09
CA HIS A 63 -16.88 1.39 -7.26
C HIS A 63 -17.94 0.30 -7.46
N GLY A 64 -17.84 -0.82 -6.75
CA GLY A 64 -18.85 -1.87 -6.68
C GLY A 64 -18.83 -2.89 -7.81
N ILE A 65 -17.89 -2.78 -8.76
CA ILE A 65 -17.71 -3.77 -9.83
C ILE A 65 -16.59 -4.71 -9.41
N VAL A 66 -16.95 -5.71 -8.62
CA VAL A 66 -16.00 -6.59 -7.92
C VAL A 66 -15.62 -7.85 -8.70
N GLY A 67 -16.20 -8.07 -9.88
CA GLY A 67 -15.87 -9.21 -10.74
C GLY A 67 -16.79 -9.31 -11.97
N ASN A 68 -16.44 -10.17 -12.92
CA ASN A 68 -17.23 -10.39 -14.15
C ASN A 68 -18.60 -11.04 -13.92
N SER A 69 -18.73 -11.73 -12.80
CA SER A 69 -19.96 -12.29 -12.28
C SER A 69 -20.06 -11.89 -10.81
N MET A 70 -21.17 -11.27 -10.43
CA MET A 70 -21.38 -10.80 -9.05
C MET A 70 -22.84 -10.96 -8.66
N TYR A 71 -23.09 -11.23 -7.39
CA TYR A 71 -24.42 -11.19 -6.81
C TYR A 71 -24.48 -10.06 -5.79
N ASP A 72 -25.56 -9.28 -5.82
CA ASP A 72 -25.84 -8.28 -4.79
C ASP A 72 -27.03 -8.76 -3.96
N PRO A 73 -26.83 -9.07 -2.66
CA PRO A 73 -27.89 -9.61 -1.81
C PRO A 73 -29.01 -8.61 -1.53
N VAL A 74 -28.76 -7.30 -1.69
CA VAL A 74 -29.79 -6.27 -1.49
C VAL A 74 -30.67 -6.14 -2.74
N PHE A 75 -30.07 -6.30 -3.92
CA PHE A 75 -30.81 -6.25 -5.18
C PHE A 75 -31.48 -7.58 -5.55
N ASP A 76 -31.08 -8.67 -4.87
CA ASP A 76 -31.38 -10.05 -5.23
C ASP A 76 -31.20 -10.30 -6.74
N ALA A 77 -30.05 -9.87 -7.25
CA ALA A 77 -29.76 -9.87 -8.68
C ALA A 77 -28.32 -10.33 -8.95
N THR A 78 -28.13 -10.97 -10.11
CA THR A 78 -26.81 -11.41 -10.56
C THR A 78 -26.38 -10.61 -11.78
N PHE A 79 -25.27 -9.89 -11.63
CA PHE A 79 -24.55 -9.26 -12.73
C PHE A 79 -23.72 -10.29 -13.47
N THR A 80 -23.79 -10.31 -14.80
CA THR A 80 -22.78 -10.98 -15.66
C THR A 80 -22.50 -10.17 -16.92
N LEU A 81 -21.31 -10.34 -17.53
CA LEU A 81 -20.94 -9.68 -18.79
C LEU A 81 -21.93 -9.92 -19.96
N ARG A 82 -22.69 -11.03 -19.94
CA ARG A 82 -23.66 -11.38 -20.99
C ARG A 82 -25.09 -10.95 -20.66
N SER A 83 -25.40 -10.73 -19.38
CA SER A 83 -26.74 -10.32 -18.94
C SER A 83 -27.10 -8.89 -19.33
N LYS A 84 -28.40 -8.58 -19.35
CA LYS A 84 -28.93 -7.21 -19.44
C LYS A 84 -28.71 -6.40 -18.15
N GLU A 85 -28.51 -7.08 -17.01
CA GLU A 85 -28.24 -6.44 -15.71
C GLU A 85 -27.06 -5.48 -15.75
N LYS A 86 -26.05 -5.74 -16.59
CA LYS A 86 -24.90 -4.84 -16.75
C LYS A 86 -25.25 -3.43 -17.21
N LEU A 87 -26.41 -3.24 -17.84
CA LEU A 87 -26.87 -1.93 -18.31
C LEU A 87 -27.56 -1.13 -17.21
N ASN A 88 -27.89 -1.75 -16.07
CA ASN A 88 -28.54 -1.07 -14.97
C ASN A 88 -27.53 -0.26 -14.15
N HIS A 89 -27.78 1.05 -14.03
CA HIS A 89 -26.87 1.99 -13.36
C HIS A 89 -26.60 1.65 -11.88
N ARG A 90 -27.50 0.90 -11.21
CA ARG A 90 -27.36 0.50 -9.79
C ARG A 90 -26.09 -0.30 -9.48
N TRP A 91 -25.46 -0.90 -10.49
CA TRP A 91 -24.22 -1.66 -10.34
C TRP A 91 -22.98 -0.77 -10.30
N TRP A 92 -23.02 0.39 -10.94
CA TRP A 92 -21.85 1.21 -11.26
C TRP A 92 -21.74 2.39 -10.27
N GLY A 93 -20.88 2.24 -9.26
CA GLY A 93 -20.55 3.30 -8.31
C GLY A 93 -19.46 4.25 -8.83
N GLY A 94 -19.07 5.21 -7.99
CA GLY A 94 -18.02 6.17 -8.31
C GLY A 94 -18.41 7.19 -9.39
N GLN A 95 -17.41 7.90 -9.91
CA GLN A 95 -17.60 8.82 -11.03
C GLN A 95 -16.52 8.62 -12.10
N PRO A 96 -16.86 8.01 -13.25
CA PRO A 96 -15.89 7.79 -14.30
C PRO A 96 -15.54 9.09 -15.04
N ILE A 97 -14.38 9.12 -15.70
CA ILE A 97 -13.80 10.31 -16.33
C ILE A 97 -14.74 11.04 -17.30
N TRP A 98 -15.57 10.33 -18.07
CA TRP A 98 -16.53 10.99 -18.97
C TRP A 98 -17.64 11.73 -18.23
N ILE A 99 -18.06 11.25 -17.06
CA ILE A 99 -19.02 11.98 -16.21
C ILE A 99 -18.34 13.17 -15.56
N THR A 100 -17.10 13.01 -15.09
CA THR A 100 -16.28 14.12 -14.54
C THR A 100 -16.09 15.23 -15.55
N ALA A 101 -15.82 14.87 -16.81
CA ALA A 101 -15.70 15.80 -17.93
C ALA A 101 -17.03 16.52 -18.20
N LEU A 102 -18.13 15.78 -18.37
CA LEU A 102 -19.45 16.36 -18.67
C LEU A 102 -19.91 17.32 -17.58
N LYS A 103 -19.72 16.99 -16.29
CA LYS A 103 -20.06 17.88 -15.17
C LYS A 103 -19.25 19.17 -15.13
N GLN A 104 -18.10 19.21 -15.81
CA GLN A 104 -17.21 20.37 -15.88
C GLN A 104 -17.22 21.02 -17.28
N GLY A 105 -18.25 20.76 -18.08
CA GLY A 105 -18.45 21.40 -19.39
C GLY A 105 -17.58 20.83 -20.51
N VAL A 106 -16.91 19.71 -20.30
CA VAL A 106 -16.05 19.04 -21.29
C VAL A 106 -16.80 17.88 -21.93
N LYS A 107 -16.98 17.93 -23.25
CA LYS A 107 -17.66 16.86 -24.02
C LYS A 107 -16.81 15.59 -24.05
N ALA A 108 -17.46 14.43 -23.89
CA ALA A 108 -16.82 13.13 -23.93
C ALA A 108 -17.54 12.21 -24.93
N ALA A 109 -16.79 11.36 -25.62
CA ALA A 109 -17.33 10.33 -26.50
C ALA A 109 -16.60 9.01 -26.29
N THR A 110 -17.35 7.92 -26.17
CA THR A 110 -16.79 6.63 -25.76
C THR A 110 -17.31 5.50 -26.65
N PHE A 111 -16.40 4.64 -27.09
CA PHE A 111 -16.71 3.37 -27.74
C PHE A 111 -16.66 2.24 -26.71
N PHE A 112 -17.72 2.11 -25.91
CA PHE A 112 -17.82 1.02 -24.94
C PHE A 112 -18.44 -0.23 -25.55
N TRP A 113 -17.60 -1.24 -25.79
CA TRP A 113 -18.01 -2.64 -25.99
C TRP A 113 -18.95 -2.98 -27.18
N PRO A 114 -18.94 -2.27 -28.33
CA PRO A 114 -19.73 -2.73 -29.46
C PRO A 114 -18.99 -3.85 -30.19
N VAL A 115 -19.13 -5.09 -29.70
CA VAL A 115 -18.45 -6.28 -30.24
C VAL A 115 -18.71 -6.47 -31.73
N ALA A 116 -19.88 -6.01 -32.22
CA ALA A 116 -20.26 -6.07 -33.62
C ALA A 116 -19.54 -5.03 -34.51
N ILE A 117 -18.91 -4.00 -33.95
CA ILE A 117 -18.23 -2.95 -34.72
C ILE A 117 -16.74 -3.29 -34.85
N PRO A 118 -16.20 -3.47 -36.08
CA PRO A 118 -14.79 -3.74 -36.32
C PRO A 118 -13.86 -2.63 -35.78
N LEU A 119 -12.64 -2.98 -35.37
CA LEU A 119 -11.69 -2.04 -34.77
C LEU A 119 -11.35 -0.87 -35.71
N GLU A 120 -11.22 -1.14 -37.01
CA GLU A 120 -10.99 -0.13 -38.05
C GLU A 120 -12.11 0.91 -38.06
N ARG A 121 -13.37 0.46 -37.94
CA ARG A 121 -14.52 1.36 -37.90
C ARG A 121 -14.58 2.17 -36.60
N ARG A 122 -14.16 1.59 -35.46
CA ARG A 122 -14.02 2.33 -34.19
C ARG A 122 -13.01 3.48 -34.34
N ILE A 123 -11.84 3.22 -34.95
CA ILE A 123 -10.84 4.26 -35.23
C ILE A 123 -11.37 5.33 -36.18
N LEU A 124 -11.97 4.93 -37.30
CA LEU A 124 -12.54 5.89 -38.26
C LEU A 124 -13.59 6.80 -37.63
N THR A 125 -14.41 6.26 -36.72
CA THR A 125 -15.43 7.06 -36.03
C THR A 125 -14.79 8.07 -35.06
N ILE A 126 -13.72 7.69 -34.35
CA ILE A 126 -12.96 8.64 -33.50
C ILE A 126 -12.37 9.77 -34.35
N LEU A 127 -11.79 9.44 -35.51
CA LEU A 127 -11.26 10.45 -36.43
C LEU A 127 -12.37 11.37 -36.97
N GLN A 128 -13.57 10.84 -37.25
CA GLN A 128 -14.74 11.64 -37.64
C GLN A 128 -15.17 12.59 -36.52
N TRP A 129 -15.25 12.11 -35.27
CA TRP A 129 -15.59 12.97 -34.13
C TRP A 129 -14.54 14.07 -33.91
N LEU A 130 -13.25 13.77 -34.10
CA LEU A 130 -12.17 14.75 -34.05
C LEU A 130 -12.27 15.82 -35.16
N HIS A 131 -13.03 15.56 -36.23
CA HIS A 131 -13.28 16.52 -37.31
C HIS A 131 -14.52 17.39 -37.08
N LEU A 132 -15.30 17.12 -36.03
CA LEU A 132 -16.48 17.93 -35.71
C LEU A 132 -16.09 19.39 -35.39
N PRO A 133 -17.01 20.35 -35.61
CA PRO A 133 -16.83 21.73 -35.19
C PRO A 133 -16.57 21.84 -33.69
N ASP A 134 -15.89 22.91 -33.26
CA ASP A 134 -15.47 23.10 -31.85
C ASP A 134 -16.64 23.00 -30.85
N GLY A 135 -17.83 23.47 -31.24
CA GLY A 135 -19.04 23.42 -30.45
C GLY A 135 -19.63 22.02 -30.25
N GLU A 136 -19.19 21.01 -30.99
CA GLU A 136 -19.71 19.63 -30.96
C GLU A 136 -18.62 18.60 -30.64
N ARG A 137 -17.35 18.93 -30.93
CA ARG A 137 -16.21 18.03 -30.81
C ARG A 137 -15.94 17.60 -29.35
N PRO A 138 -15.84 16.28 -29.07
CA PRO A 138 -15.40 15.78 -27.78
C PRO A 138 -13.93 16.09 -27.48
N TYR A 139 -13.55 16.05 -26.20
CA TYR A 139 -12.16 16.18 -25.74
C TYR A 139 -11.66 14.92 -25.04
N VAL A 140 -12.56 14.01 -24.69
CA VAL A 140 -12.26 12.70 -24.13
C VAL A 140 -12.76 11.64 -25.10
N TYR A 141 -11.86 10.72 -25.48
CA TYR A 141 -12.12 9.63 -26.40
C TYR A 141 -11.68 8.32 -25.75
N ALA A 142 -12.53 7.30 -25.81
CA ALA A 142 -12.18 5.95 -25.38
C ALA A 142 -12.50 4.94 -26.48
N MET A 143 -11.57 4.00 -26.70
CA MET A 143 -11.71 2.86 -27.61
C MET A 143 -11.17 1.64 -26.90
N HIS A 144 -11.83 0.50 -27.13
CA HIS A 144 -11.45 -0.77 -26.56
C HIS A 144 -11.18 -1.78 -27.68
N SER A 145 -10.27 -2.73 -27.43
CA SER A 145 -10.01 -3.90 -28.28
C SER A 145 -10.12 -5.18 -27.46
N GLU A 146 -10.93 -6.14 -27.91
CA GLU A 146 -11.05 -7.47 -27.30
C GLU A 146 -9.80 -8.34 -27.45
N GLN A 147 -8.82 -7.84 -28.20
CA GLN A 147 -7.51 -8.47 -28.40
C GLN A 147 -6.43 -7.72 -27.62
N PRO A 148 -5.40 -8.42 -27.12
CA PRO A 148 -5.06 -9.83 -27.41
C PRO A 148 -5.76 -10.86 -26.51
N ASP A 149 -6.58 -10.41 -25.55
CA ASP A 149 -7.24 -11.25 -24.54
C ASP A 149 -7.95 -12.48 -25.12
N THR A 150 -8.82 -12.28 -26.12
CA THR A 150 -9.61 -13.38 -26.70
C THR A 150 -8.74 -14.49 -27.29
N TYR A 151 -7.64 -14.15 -27.99
CA TYR A 151 -6.69 -15.16 -28.46
C TYR A 151 -5.85 -15.71 -27.31
N GLY A 152 -5.44 -14.87 -26.34
CA GLY A 152 -4.70 -15.29 -25.15
C GLY A 152 -5.40 -16.42 -24.41
N HIS A 153 -6.71 -16.30 -24.19
CA HIS A 153 -7.50 -17.38 -23.62
C HIS A 153 -7.51 -18.66 -24.46
N ARG A 154 -7.59 -18.54 -25.78
CA ARG A 154 -7.70 -19.70 -26.69
C ARG A 154 -6.40 -20.48 -26.81
N VAL A 155 -5.27 -19.76 -26.96
CA VAL A 155 -3.99 -20.37 -27.35
C VAL A 155 -2.91 -20.26 -26.28
N GLY A 156 -3.15 -19.49 -25.21
CA GLY A 156 -2.18 -19.22 -24.15
C GLY A 156 -1.19 -18.10 -24.50
N PRO A 157 -0.61 -17.43 -23.49
CA PRO A 157 0.23 -16.23 -23.66
C PRO A 157 1.57 -16.49 -24.37
N LYS A 158 2.03 -17.75 -24.44
CA LYS A 158 3.29 -18.13 -25.09
C LYS A 158 3.15 -18.64 -26.52
N SER A 159 1.92 -18.72 -27.05
CA SER A 159 1.70 -19.24 -28.40
C SER A 159 2.18 -18.27 -29.48
N THR A 160 2.86 -18.80 -30.50
CA THR A 160 3.28 -18.02 -31.67
C THR A 160 2.09 -17.51 -32.49
N GLU A 161 0.89 -18.09 -32.30
CA GLU A 161 -0.34 -17.64 -32.94
C GLU A 161 -0.75 -16.23 -32.47
N LEU A 162 -0.31 -15.78 -31.29
CA LEU A 162 -0.53 -14.42 -30.80
C LEU A 162 0.20 -13.34 -31.62
N ASN A 163 1.22 -13.70 -32.40
CA ASN A 163 1.97 -12.76 -33.22
C ASN A 163 1.07 -12.01 -34.21
N ASN A 164 0.07 -12.68 -34.78
CA ASN A 164 -0.83 -12.09 -35.76
C ASN A 164 -1.85 -11.12 -35.12
N PRO A 165 -2.57 -11.49 -34.05
CA PRO A 165 -3.38 -10.55 -33.26
C PRO A 165 -2.60 -9.32 -32.78
N LEU A 166 -1.37 -9.49 -32.28
CA LEU A 166 -0.54 -8.36 -31.84
C LEU A 166 -0.17 -7.43 -33.01
N LYS A 167 0.23 -7.98 -34.17
CA LYS A 167 0.46 -7.18 -35.39
C LYS A 167 -0.82 -6.48 -35.86
N MET A 168 -2.00 -7.08 -35.66
CA MET A 168 -3.27 -6.45 -36.00
C MET A 168 -3.52 -5.23 -35.11
N ILE A 169 -3.35 -5.35 -33.80
CA ILE A 169 -3.51 -4.22 -32.86
C ILE A 169 -2.51 -3.10 -33.20
N ASP A 170 -1.25 -3.43 -33.47
CA ASP A 170 -0.23 -2.46 -33.89
C ASP A 170 -0.64 -1.71 -35.18
N ARG A 171 -1.21 -2.41 -36.17
CA ARG A 171 -1.77 -1.77 -37.37
C ARG A 171 -2.93 -0.84 -37.04
N ILE A 172 -3.83 -1.20 -36.12
CA ILE A 172 -4.95 -0.35 -35.69
C ILE A 172 -4.42 0.93 -35.02
N VAL A 173 -3.41 0.82 -34.16
CA VAL A 173 -2.72 1.99 -33.58
C VAL A 173 -2.07 2.83 -34.69
N GLY A 174 -1.42 2.19 -35.67
CA GLY A 174 -0.85 2.86 -36.84
C GLY A 174 -1.89 3.62 -37.68
N GLN A 175 -3.09 3.06 -37.87
CA GLN A 175 -4.20 3.73 -38.56
C GLN A 175 -4.64 5.00 -37.81
N LEU A 176 -4.78 4.93 -36.49
CA LEU A 176 -5.09 6.11 -35.67
C LEU A 176 -4.01 7.19 -35.84
N MET A 177 -2.74 6.82 -35.69
CA MET A 177 -1.62 7.77 -35.81
C MET A 177 -1.53 8.41 -37.19
N ASN A 178 -1.75 7.62 -38.26
CA ASN A 178 -1.77 8.13 -39.63
C ASN A 178 -2.94 9.09 -39.86
N GLY A 179 -4.13 8.75 -39.38
CA GLY A 179 -5.30 9.64 -39.44
C GLY A 179 -5.06 10.97 -38.71
N LEU A 180 -4.56 10.90 -37.47
CA LEU A 180 -4.18 12.09 -36.71
C LEU A 180 -3.10 12.92 -37.43
N LYS A 181 -2.16 12.28 -38.14
CA LYS A 181 -1.13 13.00 -38.90
C LYS A 181 -1.73 13.72 -40.11
N GLN A 182 -2.63 13.07 -40.85
CA GLN A 182 -3.35 13.69 -41.98
C GLN A 182 -4.18 14.90 -41.54
N MET A 183 -4.79 14.81 -40.35
CA MET A 183 -5.54 15.91 -39.73
C MET A 183 -4.66 16.96 -39.04
N LYS A 184 -3.32 16.81 -39.07
CA LYS A 184 -2.35 17.65 -38.34
C LYS A 184 -2.53 17.66 -36.81
N LEU A 185 -3.23 16.67 -36.25
CA LEU A 185 -3.48 16.50 -34.82
C LEU A 185 -2.47 15.60 -34.07
N HIS A 186 -1.61 14.87 -34.80
CA HIS A 186 -0.64 13.93 -34.22
C HIS A 186 0.35 14.52 -33.19
N ARG A 187 0.51 15.84 -33.12
CA ARG A 187 1.33 16.55 -32.11
C ARG A 187 0.49 17.40 -31.14
N CYS A 188 -0.83 17.29 -31.21
CA CYS A 188 -1.79 18.01 -30.40
C CYS A 188 -2.49 17.07 -29.40
N VAL A 189 -2.90 15.89 -29.86
CA VAL A 189 -3.61 14.91 -29.02
C VAL A 189 -2.66 14.22 -28.05
N ASN A 190 -3.12 14.04 -26.80
CA ASN A 190 -2.51 13.11 -25.86
C ASN A 190 -3.20 11.75 -25.98
N ILE A 191 -2.40 10.68 -26.05
CA ILE A 191 -2.82 9.29 -26.22
C ILE A 191 -2.30 8.50 -25.01
N ILE A 192 -3.21 7.78 -24.36
CA ILE A 192 -2.88 6.77 -23.36
C ILE A 192 -3.24 5.42 -23.97
N LEU A 193 -2.24 4.60 -24.26
CA LEU A 193 -2.42 3.19 -24.61
C LEU A 193 -2.23 2.37 -23.33
N VAL A 194 -3.28 1.70 -22.88
CA VAL A 194 -3.31 1.01 -21.59
C VAL A 194 -4.02 -0.33 -21.74
N GLY A 195 -3.51 -1.35 -21.07
CA GLY A 195 -4.21 -2.63 -20.91
C GLY A 195 -4.96 -2.69 -19.59
N ASP A 196 -5.96 -3.56 -19.52
CA ASP A 196 -6.69 -3.88 -18.28
C ASP A 196 -5.93 -4.90 -17.45
N HIS A 197 -5.44 -5.99 -18.07
CA HIS A 197 -4.69 -7.03 -17.39
C HIS A 197 -3.66 -7.74 -18.28
N GLY A 198 -2.91 -8.66 -17.65
CA GLY A 198 -2.03 -9.61 -18.31
C GLY A 198 -2.74 -10.92 -18.68
N MET A 199 -1.98 -11.99 -18.88
CA MET A 199 -2.50 -13.32 -19.24
C MET A 199 -1.51 -14.41 -18.78
N GLU A 200 -2.01 -15.45 -18.12
CA GLU A 200 -1.22 -16.58 -17.62
C GLU A 200 -1.57 -17.87 -18.38
N GLU A 201 -0.62 -18.81 -18.47
CA GLU A 201 -0.87 -20.15 -18.98
C GLU A 201 -1.80 -20.91 -18.04
N ALA A 202 -3.02 -21.21 -18.48
CA ALA A 202 -4.00 -21.94 -17.68
C ALA A 202 -4.53 -23.14 -18.46
N HIS A 203 -4.72 -24.26 -17.78
CA HIS A 203 -5.24 -25.48 -18.39
C HIS A 203 -6.14 -26.22 -17.40
N CYS A 204 -7.17 -26.88 -17.90
CA CYS A 204 -8.14 -27.63 -17.12
C CYS A 204 -7.54 -28.82 -16.36
N ASP A 205 -6.40 -29.36 -16.80
CA ASP A 205 -5.65 -30.38 -16.04
C ASP A 205 -5.14 -29.84 -14.70
N ARG A 206 -4.96 -28.51 -14.59
CA ARG A 206 -4.59 -27.81 -13.35
C ARG A 206 -5.83 -27.20 -12.72
N THR A 207 -6.82 -28.04 -12.41
CA THR A 207 -8.04 -27.61 -11.72
C THR A 207 -8.19 -28.34 -10.41
N GLU A 208 -8.27 -27.58 -9.32
CA GLU A 208 -8.69 -28.05 -8.02
C GLU A 208 -10.23 -28.10 -7.96
N PHE A 209 -10.77 -29.14 -7.34
CA PHE A 209 -12.22 -29.35 -7.23
C PHE A 209 -12.65 -29.38 -5.78
N LEU A 210 -13.56 -28.49 -5.36
CA LEU A 210 -14.06 -28.44 -3.98
C LEU A 210 -14.70 -29.75 -3.50
N SER A 211 -15.27 -30.54 -4.42
CA SER A 211 -15.80 -31.88 -4.13
C SER A 211 -14.74 -32.85 -3.57
N ASN A 212 -13.46 -32.57 -3.76
CA ASN A 212 -12.35 -33.37 -3.23
C ASN A 212 -11.95 -32.95 -1.80
N TYR A 213 -12.57 -31.91 -1.25
CA TYR A 213 -12.28 -31.32 0.06
C TYR A 213 -13.51 -31.31 0.98
N MET A 214 -14.71 -31.23 0.41
CA MET A 214 -15.97 -31.12 1.14
C MET A 214 -16.94 -32.24 0.71
N THR A 215 -17.63 -32.82 1.70
CA THR A 215 -18.63 -33.89 1.45
C THR A 215 -19.88 -33.39 0.76
N ASN A 216 -20.30 -32.14 1.00
CA ASN A 216 -21.45 -31.52 0.35
C ASN A 216 -21.05 -30.17 -0.27
N VAL A 217 -20.97 -30.15 -1.60
CA VAL A 217 -20.74 -28.94 -2.41
C VAL A 217 -22.00 -28.42 -3.11
N ASP A 218 -23.15 -29.05 -2.88
CA ASP A 218 -24.42 -28.64 -3.48
C ASP A 218 -25.08 -27.53 -2.67
N ASP A 219 -24.81 -27.40 -1.38
CA ASP A 219 -25.31 -26.31 -0.53
C ASP A 219 -24.61 -24.97 -0.75
N ILE A 220 -23.59 -24.92 -1.61
CA ILE A 220 -22.82 -23.71 -1.91
C ILE A 220 -22.95 -23.28 -3.38
N ILE A 221 -22.71 -21.99 -3.60
CA ILE A 221 -22.44 -21.39 -4.89
C ILE A 221 -20.97 -20.96 -4.91
N LEU A 222 -20.23 -21.45 -5.89
CA LEU A 222 -18.84 -21.04 -6.17
C LEU A 222 -18.83 -20.18 -7.43
N ILE A 223 -18.17 -19.03 -7.36
CA ILE A 223 -17.64 -18.32 -8.53
C ILE A 223 -16.25 -18.93 -8.82
N PRO A 224 -16.08 -19.69 -9.92
CA PRO A 224 -14.87 -20.48 -10.17
C PRO A 224 -13.84 -19.74 -11.04
N GLY A 225 -12.69 -20.38 -11.28
CA GLY A 225 -11.64 -19.93 -12.20
C GLY A 225 -10.30 -19.69 -11.51
N SER A 226 -9.59 -18.65 -11.93
CA SER A 226 -8.33 -18.12 -11.37
C SER A 226 -8.47 -17.48 -9.99
N LEU A 227 -9.69 -17.41 -9.45
CA LEU A 227 -10.04 -17.06 -8.08
C LEU A 227 -11.28 -17.87 -7.68
N GLY A 228 -11.53 -18.00 -6.38
CA GLY A 228 -12.77 -18.59 -5.86
C GLY A 228 -13.52 -17.65 -4.94
N ARG A 229 -14.85 -17.57 -5.07
CA ARG A 229 -15.72 -16.93 -4.08
C ARG A 229 -16.88 -17.84 -3.72
N ILE A 230 -17.08 -18.09 -2.43
CA ILE A 230 -18.08 -19.04 -1.94
C ILE A 230 -19.15 -18.33 -1.13
N ARG A 231 -20.42 -18.57 -1.48
CA ARG A 231 -21.58 -18.24 -0.65
C ARG A 231 -22.50 -19.43 -0.48
N SER A 232 -23.36 -19.37 0.52
CA SER A 232 -24.49 -20.30 0.65
C SER A 232 -25.39 -20.20 -0.58
N ARG A 233 -25.88 -21.37 -1.06
CA ARG A 233 -26.97 -21.44 -2.03
C ARG A 233 -28.29 -20.91 -1.47
N TYR A 234 -28.49 -21.09 -0.16
CA TYR A 234 -29.70 -20.72 0.56
C TYR A 234 -29.36 -19.56 1.52
N PRO A 235 -29.77 -18.31 1.24
CA PRO A 235 -29.37 -17.14 2.01
C PRO A 235 -29.66 -17.24 3.52
N ASN A 236 -30.74 -17.94 3.91
CA ASN A 236 -31.15 -18.12 5.30
C ASN A 236 -30.70 -19.47 5.91
N ASN A 237 -29.67 -20.11 5.37
CA ASN A 237 -29.18 -21.38 5.90
C ASN A 237 -28.40 -21.18 7.21
N MET A 238 -29.07 -21.41 8.34
CA MET A 238 -28.44 -21.34 9.66
C MET A 238 -27.31 -22.37 9.87
N LYS A 239 -27.20 -23.40 9.02
CA LYS A 239 -26.11 -24.39 9.08
C LYS A 239 -24.85 -23.95 8.33
N TYR A 240 -24.93 -22.88 7.53
CA TYR A 240 -23.77 -22.37 6.79
C TYR A 240 -22.93 -21.46 7.69
N ASP A 241 -21.76 -21.96 8.11
CA ASP A 241 -20.76 -21.16 8.81
C ASP A 241 -19.53 -20.94 7.91
N PRO A 242 -19.27 -19.69 7.46
CA PRO A 242 -18.08 -19.36 6.68
C PRO A 242 -16.76 -19.76 7.34
N LYS A 243 -16.66 -19.65 8.68
CA LYS A 243 -15.43 -19.99 9.41
C LYS A 243 -15.15 -21.49 9.33
N ALA A 244 -16.18 -22.31 9.54
CA ALA A 244 -16.10 -23.76 9.38
C ALA A 244 -15.72 -24.17 7.96
N VAL A 245 -16.28 -23.52 6.92
CA VAL A 245 -15.93 -23.81 5.52
C VAL A 245 -14.46 -23.47 5.25
N VAL A 246 -13.97 -22.31 5.70
CA VAL A 246 -12.55 -21.96 5.56
C VAL A 246 -11.67 -23.00 6.27
N ALA A 247 -11.96 -23.34 7.52
CA ALA A 247 -11.21 -24.36 8.27
C ALA A 247 -11.22 -25.75 7.59
N ASN A 248 -12.32 -26.11 6.93
CA ASN A 248 -12.45 -27.36 6.18
C ASN A 248 -11.67 -27.35 4.85
N LEU A 249 -11.29 -26.18 4.34
CA LEU A 249 -10.48 -26.04 3.13
C LEU A 249 -9.01 -25.74 3.43
N THR A 250 -8.66 -25.40 4.66
CA THR A 250 -7.30 -25.03 5.05
C THR A 250 -6.39 -26.26 5.16
N CYS A 251 -5.31 -26.27 4.38
CA CYS A 251 -4.18 -27.20 4.49
C CYS A 251 -4.59 -28.69 4.48
N LYS A 252 -5.53 -29.08 3.61
CA LYS A 252 -6.07 -30.45 3.58
C LYS A 252 -5.25 -31.42 2.75
N LYS A 253 -4.44 -30.93 1.81
CA LYS A 253 -3.60 -31.74 0.94
C LYS A 253 -2.19 -31.18 0.85
N GLY A 254 -1.20 -32.08 0.76
CA GLY A 254 0.14 -31.71 0.31
C GLY A 254 0.06 -31.25 -1.14
N GLY A 255 0.59 -30.07 -1.44
CA GLY A 255 0.48 -29.47 -2.78
C GLY A 255 -0.90 -28.88 -3.09
N GLN A 256 -1.62 -28.35 -2.10
CA GLN A 256 -2.88 -27.64 -2.34
C GLN A 256 -2.62 -26.30 -3.08
N HIS A 257 -3.22 -26.12 -4.25
CA HIS A 257 -2.96 -24.99 -5.15
C HIS A 257 -3.92 -23.79 -4.99
N PHE A 258 -4.55 -23.68 -3.82
CA PHE A 258 -5.34 -22.50 -3.43
C PHE A 258 -5.33 -22.34 -1.92
N LYS A 259 -5.57 -21.12 -1.45
CA LYS A 259 -5.65 -20.81 -0.02
C LYS A 259 -6.98 -20.14 0.33
N PRO A 260 -7.77 -20.70 1.25
CA PRO A 260 -9.03 -20.11 1.67
C PRO A 260 -8.80 -18.98 2.69
N TYR A 261 -9.53 -17.89 2.52
CA TYR A 261 -9.54 -16.73 3.39
C TYR A 261 -10.98 -16.32 3.71
N LEU A 262 -11.21 -15.87 4.93
CA LEU A 262 -12.28 -14.90 5.14
C LEU A 262 -11.82 -13.57 4.53
N LYS A 263 -12.71 -12.83 3.87
CA LYS A 263 -12.32 -11.64 3.09
C LYS A 263 -11.52 -10.60 3.90
N GLN A 264 -11.82 -10.44 5.19
CA GLN A 264 -11.08 -9.52 6.07
C GLN A 264 -9.64 -9.94 6.39
N HIS A 265 -9.28 -11.20 6.13
CA HIS A 265 -7.92 -11.74 6.30
C HIS A 265 -7.10 -11.76 5.00
N LEU A 266 -7.69 -11.34 3.86
CA LEU A 266 -6.94 -11.17 2.63
C LEU A 266 -5.84 -10.10 2.81
N PRO A 267 -4.70 -10.20 2.10
CA PRO A 267 -3.68 -9.16 2.11
C PRO A 267 -4.27 -7.78 1.83
N LYS A 268 -4.03 -6.81 2.73
CA LYS A 268 -4.66 -5.48 2.68
C LYS A 268 -4.37 -4.70 1.40
N ARG A 269 -3.21 -4.94 0.76
CA ARG A 269 -2.88 -4.39 -0.56
C ARG A 269 -3.89 -4.72 -1.67
N LEU A 270 -4.74 -5.74 -1.48
CA LEU A 270 -5.76 -6.11 -2.46
C LEU A 270 -6.98 -5.17 -2.43
N HIS A 271 -7.26 -4.49 -1.31
CA HIS A 271 -8.45 -3.64 -1.12
C HIS A 271 -9.73 -4.32 -1.65
N TYR A 272 -9.97 -5.53 -1.14
CA TYR A 272 -10.98 -6.46 -1.66
C TYR A 272 -11.80 -7.14 -0.54
N ALA A 273 -12.41 -6.33 0.33
CA ALA A 273 -13.26 -6.82 1.42
C ALA A 273 -14.54 -5.97 1.63
N ASN A 274 -14.45 -4.64 1.50
CA ASN A 274 -15.50 -3.70 1.87
C ASN A 274 -16.59 -3.53 0.81
N ASN A 275 -17.18 -4.64 0.38
CA ASN A 275 -18.36 -4.59 -0.45
C ASN A 275 -19.25 -5.81 -0.20
N ARG A 276 -20.55 -5.59 -0.05
CA ARG A 276 -21.54 -6.68 0.12
C ARG A 276 -21.60 -7.66 -1.06
N ARG A 277 -21.05 -7.29 -2.22
CA ARG A 277 -20.94 -8.13 -3.43
C ARG A 277 -19.71 -9.04 -3.41
N ILE A 278 -18.83 -8.88 -2.41
CA ILE A 278 -17.69 -9.76 -2.14
C ILE A 278 -18.15 -10.75 -1.06
N GLU A 279 -18.26 -12.02 -1.46
CA GLU A 279 -18.58 -13.10 -0.55
C GLU A 279 -17.58 -13.20 0.62
N ASP A 280 -18.06 -13.64 1.78
CA ASP A 280 -17.23 -13.73 3.00
C ASP A 280 -16.06 -14.69 2.86
N ILE A 281 -16.17 -15.69 1.98
CA ILE A 281 -15.11 -16.66 1.70
C ILE A 281 -14.50 -16.38 0.33
N HIS A 282 -13.19 -16.16 0.32
CA HIS A 282 -12.37 -16.02 -0.87
C HIS A 282 -11.34 -17.15 -0.95
N LEU A 283 -11.06 -17.65 -2.16
CA LEU A 283 -9.99 -18.61 -2.42
C LEU A 283 -8.95 -17.91 -3.31
N LEU A 284 -7.78 -17.64 -2.74
CA LEU A 284 -6.65 -17.12 -3.49
C LEU A 284 -5.98 -18.30 -4.20
N VAL A 285 -6.11 -18.37 -5.52
CA VAL A 285 -5.66 -19.51 -6.32
C VAL A 285 -4.23 -19.27 -6.81
N GLU A 286 -3.40 -20.31 -6.78
CA GLU A 286 -2.03 -20.26 -7.30
C GLU A 286 -2.04 -19.99 -8.81
N ARG A 287 -1.05 -19.24 -9.32
CA ARG A 287 -0.93 -18.98 -10.77
C ARG A 287 -0.97 -20.29 -11.57
N LYS A 288 -1.58 -20.24 -12.76
CA LYS A 288 -1.77 -21.39 -13.67
C LYS A 288 -2.78 -22.45 -13.21
N TRP A 289 -3.34 -22.32 -12.01
CA TRP A 289 -4.33 -23.24 -11.45
C TRP A 289 -5.72 -22.62 -11.44
N HIS A 290 -6.74 -23.45 -11.58
CA HIS A 290 -8.14 -23.05 -11.42
C HIS A 290 -8.77 -23.73 -10.22
N ILE A 291 -9.84 -23.14 -9.70
CA ILE A 291 -10.76 -23.78 -8.77
C ILE A 291 -12.13 -23.98 -9.42
N ALA A 292 -12.70 -25.17 -9.25
CA ALA A 292 -14.06 -25.50 -9.67
C ALA A 292 -14.82 -26.24 -8.56
N ARG A 293 -16.16 -26.29 -8.69
CA ARG A 293 -17.01 -26.86 -7.64
C ARG A 293 -16.98 -28.39 -7.62
N LYS A 294 -17.12 -29.01 -8.79
CA LYS A 294 -17.16 -30.46 -9.00
C LYS A 294 -16.59 -30.83 -10.36
N VAL A 295 -16.09 -32.05 -10.48
CA VAL A 295 -15.71 -32.62 -11.78
C VAL A 295 -16.97 -32.78 -12.62
N LEU A 296 -16.95 -32.32 -13.87
CA LEU A 296 -18.05 -32.55 -14.81
C LEU A 296 -17.94 -33.97 -15.37
N GLU A 297 -19.07 -34.68 -15.45
CA GLU A 297 -19.12 -36.00 -16.09
C GLU A 297 -18.88 -35.89 -17.61
N GLY A 298 -17.93 -36.67 -18.12
CA GLY A 298 -17.54 -36.72 -19.53
C GLY A 298 -16.23 -36.00 -19.86
N ARG A 299 -15.43 -36.56 -20.77
CA ARG A 299 -14.21 -35.90 -21.29
C ARG A 299 -14.62 -34.78 -22.23
N ARG A 300 -14.49 -33.52 -21.79
CA ARG A 300 -14.55 -32.36 -22.68
C ARG A 300 -13.14 -31.86 -22.93
N PRO A 301 -12.76 -31.55 -24.19
CA PRO A 301 -11.49 -30.90 -24.46
C PRO A 301 -11.42 -29.57 -23.72
N CYS A 302 -10.21 -29.19 -23.32
CA CYS A 302 -9.98 -27.94 -22.65
C CYS A 302 -10.45 -26.77 -23.50
N GLY A 303 -11.33 -25.92 -22.97
CA GLY A 303 -11.87 -24.78 -23.71
C GLY A 303 -10.98 -23.55 -23.72
N PHE A 304 -9.82 -23.60 -23.06
CA PHE A 304 -8.88 -22.49 -22.89
C PHE A 304 -7.46 -23.01 -22.67
N SER A 305 -6.47 -22.18 -22.99
CA SER A 305 -5.03 -22.38 -22.74
C SER A 305 -4.40 -21.17 -22.03
N GLY A 306 -5.21 -20.14 -21.74
CA GLY A 306 -4.82 -19.00 -20.93
C GLY A 306 -5.99 -18.50 -20.09
N ASP A 307 -5.68 -17.94 -18.92
CA ASP A 307 -6.64 -17.23 -18.08
C ASP A 307 -5.92 -16.17 -17.23
N HIS A 308 -6.70 -15.30 -16.60
CA HIS A 308 -6.26 -14.21 -15.75
C HIS A 308 -7.30 -14.00 -14.62
N GLY A 309 -7.05 -13.13 -13.64
CA GLY A 309 -7.88 -13.02 -12.42
C GLY A 309 -7.14 -13.39 -11.12
N TYR A 310 -5.87 -13.76 -11.22
CA TYR A 310 -5.02 -14.07 -10.06
C TYR A 310 -4.65 -12.81 -9.27
N ASP A 311 -3.84 -12.99 -8.23
CA ASP A 311 -3.23 -11.91 -7.44
C ASP A 311 -2.54 -10.86 -8.34
N ASN A 312 -2.92 -9.58 -8.17
CA ASN A 312 -2.44 -8.45 -8.97
C ASN A 312 -0.92 -8.23 -8.94
N LYS A 313 -0.20 -8.73 -7.93
CA LYS A 313 1.26 -8.56 -7.89
C LYS A 313 1.99 -9.47 -8.87
N ILE A 314 1.34 -10.53 -9.38
CA ILE A 314 1.96 -11.57 -10.20
C ILE A 314 2.46 -11.01 -11.53
N ASN A 315 3.66 -11.40 -11.96
CA ASN A 315 4.29 -10.90 -13.20
C ASN A 315 3.42 -11.11 -14.45
N SER A 316 2.78 -12.28 -14.61
CA SER A 316 1.91 -12.56 -15.75
C SER A 316 0.61 -11.77 -15.75
N MET A 317 0.22 -11.17 -14.61
CA MET A 317 -0.95 -10.29 -14.49
C MET A 317 -0.64 -8.83 -14.80
N GLN A 318 0.63 -8.43 -14.82
CA GLN A 318 1.00 -7.05 -15.14
C GLN A 318 0.58 -6.69 -16.57
N THR A 319 0.19 -5.42 -16.77
CA THR A 319 -0.30 -4.94 -18.07
C THR A 319 0.47 -3.74 -18.59
N ILE A 320 0.09 -3.15 -19.72
CA ILE A 320 0.85 -2.08 -20.37
C ILE A 320 0.30 -0.69 -20.06
N PHE A 321 1.18 0.32 -20.06
CA PHE A 321 0.80 1.74 -20.08
C PHE A 321 1.77 2.51 -20.98
N LEU A 322 1.32 3.28 -21.96
CA LEU A 322 2.14 4.18 -22.77
C LEU A 322 1.44 5.52 -22.92
N GLY A 323 2.08 6.59 -22.42
CA GLY A 323 1.67 7.97 -22.64
C GLY A 323 2.42 8.61 -23.81
N TYR A 324 1.68 9.15 -24.79
CA TYR A 324 2.23 9.88 -25.95
C TYR A 324 1.48 11.18 -26.16
N GLY A 325 2.19 12.30 -26.38
CA GLY A 325 1.56 13.57 -26.69
C GLY A 325 2.35 14.78 -26.16
N PRO A 326 1.82 15.99 -26.33
CA PRO A 326 2.49 17.21 -25.86
C PRO A 326 2.67 17.26 -24.35
N THR A 327 1.77 16.66 -23.56
CA THR A 327 1.80 16.77 -22.10
C THR A 327 2.76 15.75 -21.45
N PHE A 328 2.96 14.59 -22.08
CA PHE A 328 3.86 13.54 -21.58
C PHE A 328 5.34 13.83 -21.89
N LYS A 329 6.24 13.42 -20.98
CA LYS A 329 7.69 13.52 -21.20
C LYS A 329 8.15 12.71 -22.42
N PHE A 330 9.24 13.16 -23.05
CA PHE A 330 9.81 12.50 -24.23
C PHE A 330 10.70 11.32 -23.84
N LYS A 331 10.55 10.17 -24.50
CA LYS A 331 11.46 9.00 -24.36
C LYS A 331 11.84 8.68 -22.91
N THR A 332 10.88 8.77 -22.01
CA THR A 332 11.11 8.62 -20.57
C THR A 332 10.59 7.26 -20.10
N LYS A 333 11.46 6.50 -19.41
CA LYS A 333 11.09 5.32 -18.64
C LYS A 333 10.66 5.74 -17.24
N VAL A 334 9.55 5.21 -16.76
CA VAL A 334 9.06 5.43 -15.40
C VAL A 334 8.97 4.09 -14.64
N PRO A 335 9.06 4.10 -13.30
CA PRO A 335 8.79 2.92 -12.48
C PRO A 335 7.38 2.38 -12.69
N ALA A 336 7.14 1.12 -12.30
CA ALA A 336 5.79 0.57 -12.25
C ALA A 336 4.92 1.36 -11.26
N PHE A 337 3.64 1.48 -11.58
CA PHE A 337 2.64 2.16 -10.76
C PHE A 337 1.28 1.46 -10.90
N GLU A 338 0.32 1.84 -10.08
CA GLU A 338 -1.02 1.23 -10.07
C GLU A 338 -2.00 1.95 -10.99
N ASN A 339 -2.89 1.19 -11.61
CA ASN A 339 -3.84 1.72 -12.59
C ASN A 339 -4.88 2.72 -12.01
N ILE A 340 -5.12 2.75 -10.70
CA ILE A 340 -5.96 3.76 -10.02
C ILE A 340 -5.41 5.18 -10.15
N GLU A 341 -4.10 5.33 -10.32
CA GLU A 341 -3.45 6.63 -10.41
C GLU A 341 -3.76 7.33 -11.75
N LEU A 342 -4.18 6.58 -12.77
CA LEU A 342 -4.44 7.10 -14.12
C LEU A 342 -5.61 8.07 -14.19
N TYR A 343 -6.61 7.93 -13.32
CA TYR A 343 -7.75 8.84 -13.31
C TYR A 343 -7.35 10.29 -12.99
N ASN A 344 -6.44 10.48 -12.03
CA ASN A 344 -5.90 11.80 -11.70
C ASN A 344 -5.09 12.37 -12.88
N ILE A 345 -4.25 11.55 -13.53
CA ILE A 345 -3.50 11.96 -14.72
C ILE A 345 -4.41 12.36 -15.88
N MET A 346 -5.48 11.61 -16.13
CA MET A 346 -6.46 11.99 -17.16
C MET A 346 -7.16 13.31 -16.83
N CYS A 347 -7.52 13.52 -15.56
CA CYS A 347 -8.08 14.79 -15.11
C CYS A 347 -7.11 15.95 -15.32
N ASP A 348 -5.84 15.79 -14.93
CA ASP A 348 -4.79 16.79 -15.10
C ASP A 348 -4.58 17.18 -16.57
N ILE A 349 -4.50 16.19 -17.47
CA ILE A 349 -4.32 16.43 -18.91
C ILE A 349 -5.51 17.21 -19.51
N LEU A 350 -6.71 17.02 -18.96
CA LEU A 350 -7.94 17.65 -19.41
C LEU A 350 -8.28 18.96 -18.67
N GLY A 351 -7.48 19.36 -17.67
CA GLY A 351 -7.78 20.51 -16.83
C GLY A 351 -9.02 20.33 -15.94
N LEU A 352 -9.34 19.08 -15.58
CA LEU A 352 -10.49 18.72 -14.75
C LEU A 352 -10.09 18.61 -13.28
N LYS A 353 -11.00 19.00 -12.38
CA LYS A 353 -10.91 18.63 -10.97
C LYS A 353 -11.33 17.17 -10.80
N PRO A 354 -10.46 16.27 -10.31
CA PRO A 354 -10.85 14.88 -10.06
C PRO A 354 -11.87 14.78 -8.93
N SER A 355 -12.84 13.88 -9.07
CA SER A 355 -13.67 13.43 -7.93
C SER A 355 -12.83 12.64 -6.92
N PRO A 356 -13.26 12.54 -5.64
CA PRO A 356 -12.59 11.71 -4.65
C PRO A 356 -12.38 10.29 -5.17
N ASN A 357 -11.14 9.82 -5.08
CA ASN A 357 -10.70 8.53 -5.59
C ASN A 357 -9.55 7.98 -4.74
N ASN A 358 -9.14 6.73 -5.00
CA ASN A 358 -8.09 6.05 -4.24
C ASN A 358 -6.67 6.36 -4.74
N GLY A 359 -6.53 6.99 -5.90
CA GLY A 359 -5.23 7.44 -6.41
C GLY A 359 -4.64 8.59 -5.59
N THR A 360 -3.32 8.62 -5.47
CA THR A 360 -2.57 9.66 -4.76
C THR A 360 -2.20 10.79 -5.72
N HIS A 361 -3.04 11.82 -5.82
CA HIS A 361 -2.85 12.94 -6.77
C HIS A 361 -1.46 13.59 -6.59
N GLY A 362 -0.67 13.59 -7.68
CA GLY A 362 0.71 14.09 -7.67
C GLY A 362 1.78 12.99 -7.72
N SER A 363 1.46 11.74 -7.37
CA SER A 363 2.37 10.58 -7.42
C SER A 363 3.00 10.39 -8.82
N LEU A 364 2.17 10.59 -9.86
CA LEU A 364 2.55 10.44 -11.26
C LEU A 364 2.97 11.75 -11.94
N ASN A 365 3.23 12.83 -11.19
CA ASN A 365 3.71 14.10 -11.78
C ASN A 365 4.97 13.92 -12.63
N HIS A 366 5.81 12.93 -12.30
CA HIS A 366 7.02 12.62 -13.03
C HIS A 366 6.77 12.09 -14.47
N LEU A 367 5.53 11.74 -14.85
CA LEU A 367 5.15 11.37 -16.23
C LEU A 367 4.95 12.60 -17.14
N LEU A 368 4.59 13.75 -16.56
CA LEU A 368 4.18 14.95 -17.30
C LEU A 368 5.35 15.93 -17.45
N ARG A 369 5.39 16.68 -18.55
CA ARG A 369 6.39 17.75 -18.77
C ARG A 369 6.20 18.93 -17.84
N SER A 370 4.93 19.30 -17.64
CA SER A 370 4.50 20.44 -16.84
C SER A 370 3.25 20.02 -16.07
N PRO A 371 3.41 19.40 -14.89
CA PRO A 371 2.28 18.94 -14.08
C PRO A 371 1.42 20.13 -13.64
N PRO A 372 0.10 20.14 -13.90
CA PRO A 372 -0.77 21.24 -13.50
C PRO A 372 -1.07 21.21 -12.00
N TYR A 373 -1.05 20.03 -11.38
CA TYR A 373 -1.28 19.87 -9.95
C TYR A 373 0.03 19.85 -9.16
N GLN A 374 0.13 20.73 -8.17
CA GLN A 374 1.22 20.72 -7.19
C GLN A 374 0.69 20.18 -5.86
N PRO A 375 1.11 18.97 -5.45
CA PRO A 375 0.64 18.39 -4.20
C PRO A 375 1.15 19.18 -3.00
N THR A 376 0.31 19.31 -1.98
CA THR A 376 0.65 19.92 -0.69
C THR A 376 0.59 18.90 0.41
N MET A 377 1.55 18.95 1.33
CA MET A 377 1.59 18.04 2.48
C MET A 377 0.38 18.28 3.40
N PRO A 378 -0.33 17.22 3.85
CA PRO A 378 -1.45 17.36 4.78
C PRO A 378 -1.04 18.08 6.06
N GLU A 379 -1.92 18.91 6.60
CA GLU A 379 -1.69 19.54 7.90
C GLU A 379 -1.85 18.52 9.03
N GLU A 380 -0.98 18.60 10.03
CA GLU A 380 -1.09 17.78 11.22
C GLU A 380 -2.29 18.21 12.06
N VAL A 381 -3.18 17.27 12.38
CA VAL A 381 -4.41 17.55 13.12
C VAL A 381 -4.17 17.52 14.63
N SER A 382 -3.40 16.55 15.12
CA SER A 382 -3.04 16.44 16.53
C SER A 382 -1.56 16.70 16.71
N ARG A 383 -1.23 17.73 17.49
CA ARG A 383 0.15 17.98 17.94
C ARG A 383 0.46 17.11 19.16
N PRO A 384 1.71 16.65 19.33
CA PRO A 384 2.07 15.85 20.49
C PRO A 384 2.01 16.67 21.77
N THR A 385 1.53 16.05 22.84
CA THR A 385 1.52 16.65 24.18
C THR A 385 2.93 16.63 24.77
N PRO A 386 3.37 17.68 25.48
CA PRO A 386 4.65 17.66 26.18
C PRO A 386 4.66 16.56 27.25
N SER A 387 5.66 15.68 27.22
CA SER A 387 5.88 14.69 28.28
C SER A 387 6.40 15.42 29.54
N VAL A 388 5.56 15.57 30.56
CA VAL A 388 5.97 16.13 31.86
C VAL A 388 6.34 14.98 32.80
N LEU A 389 7.51 15.06 33.44
CA LEU A 389 7.88 14.14 34.52
C LEU A 389 6.90 14.33 35.69
N GLY A 390 6.01 13.35 35.87
CA GLY A 390 5.15 13.29 37.04
C GLY A 390 5.97 12.90 38.29
N PRO A 391 5.51 13.26 39.51
CA PRO A 391 6.11 12.71 40.72
C PRO A 391 6.04 11.18 40.67
N PRO A 392 7.08 10.45 41.12
CA PRO A 392 7.06 9.00 41.15
C PRO A 392 5.91 8.55 42.05
N ARG A 393 4.84 8.02 41.44
CA ARG A 393 3.71 7.42 42.15
C ARG A 393 3.81 5.91 42.05
N THR A 394 3.59 5.26 43.19
CA THR A 394 3.71 3.83 43.42
C THR A 394 2.39 3.13 43.14
N ASP A 395 1.78 3.36 41.98
CA ASP A 395 0.65 2.52 41.57
C ASP A 395 1.23 1.20 41.01
N ASP A 396 0.88 0.09 41.65
CA ASP A 396 1.38 -1.24 41.28
C ASP A 396 0.72 -1.72 39.99
N LEU A 397 1.44 -1.60 38.86
CA LEU A 397 1.03 -2.14 37.56
C LEU A 397 1.13 -3.68 37.49
N GLY A 398 1.56 -4.34 38.58
CA GLY A 398 1.78 -5.78 38.69
C GLY A 398 2.97 -6.30 37.87
N CYS A 399 3.81 -5.38 37.38
CA CYS A 399 4.97 -5.69 36.56
C CYS A 399 6.15 -6.14 37.44
N SER A 400 7.02 -7.01 36.92
CA SER A 400 8.19 -7.49 37.65
C SER A 400 9.43 -7.32 36.79
N CYS A 401 10.54 -6.93 37.41
CA CYS A 401 11.86 -6.89 36.81
C CYS A 401 12.89 -7.13 37.93
N ASP A 402 13.83 -8.07 37.74
CA ASP A 402 14.82 -8.36 38.79
C ASP A 402 15.81 -7.18 38.93
N GLU A 403 15.86 -6.57 40.12
CA GLU A 403 16.64 -5.35 40.39
C GLU A 403 18.16 -5.59 40.54
N LYS A 404 18.64 -6.83 40.44
CA LYS A 404 20.04 -7.20 40.76
C LYS A 404 21.14 -6.60 39.86
N LEU A 405 20.80 -5.86 38.81
CA LEU A 405 21.77 -5.16 37.94
C LEU A 405 21.87 -3.65 38.17
N ARG A 406 21.32 -3.14 39.29
CA ARG A 406 21.47 -1.73 39.67
C ARG A 406 22.94 -1.43 40.05
N VAL A 407 23.79 -1.23 39.04
CA VAL A 407 25.08 -0.54 39.24
C VAL A 407 24.71 0.81 39.81
N LYS A 408 25.05 1.02 41.09
CA LYS A 408 24.96 2.34 41.72
C LYS A 408 25.70 3.30 40.79
N SER A 409 24.97 4.17 40.09
CA SER A 409 25.55 5.36 39.49
C SER A 409 26.10 6.20 40.63
N ARG A 410 27.35 5.94 41.00
CA ARG A 410 28.12 6.69 41.98
C ARG A 410 28.50 8.00 41.27
N GLY A 411 27.52 8.88 41.15
CA GLY A 411 27.62 10.10 40.34
C GLY A 411 26.56 11.14 40.67
N GLN A 412 25.87 11.02 41.81
CA GLN A 412 25.21 12.17 42.44
C GLN A 412 25.64 12.16 43.89
N ARG A 413 26.84 12.71 44.15
CA ARG A 413 27.03 13.36 45.44
C ARG A 413 26.00 14.48 45.45
N ALA A 414 24.95 14.30 46.24
CA ALA A 414 24.17 15.42 46.73
C ALA A 414 25.20 16.43 47.25
N LEU A 415 25.37 17.54 46.54
CA LEU A 415 25.97 18.72 47.14
C LEU A 415 25.03 19.08 48.28
N LYS A 416 25.39 18.64 49.49
CA LYS A 416 25.01 19.36 50.70
C LYS A 416 25.60 20.74 50.52
N VAL A 417 24.82 21.66 49.98
CA VAL A 417 25.12 23.08 50.04
C VAL A 417 24.93 23.45 51.51
N THR A 418 26.02 23.36 52.28
CA THR A 418 26.12 24.07 53.54
C THR A 418 25.97 25.55 53.16
N LEU A 419 24.94 26.19 53.70
CA LEU A 419 24.64 27.60 53.42
C LEU A 419 25.76 28.47 54.01
N VAL A 420 26.85 28.66 53.27
CA VAL A 420 27.89 29.63 53.62
C VAL A 420 27.37 30.99 53.17
N ARG A 421 27.07 31.86 54.13
CA ARG A 421 26.71 33.27 53.90
C ARG A 421 27.88 33.98 53.22
N GLY A 422 27.72 34.25 51.92
CA GLY A 422 28.64 35.07 51.12
C GLY A 422 28.41 34.83 49.63
N TYR A 423 27.43 35.51 49.03
CA TYR A 423 27.20 35.44 47.60
C TYR A 423 28.25 36.27 46.85
N ASN A 424 29.10 35.62 46.07
CA ASN A 424 29.83 36.27 44.98
C ASN A 424 28.96 36.15 43.71
N LEU A 425 28.74 37.25 42.97
CA LEU A 425 27.89 37.27 41.77
C LEU A 425 28.38 36.30 40.68
N GLU A 426 29.68 35.99 40.66
CA GLU A 426 30.27 35.04 39.72
C GLU A 426 29.81 33.60 39.91
N SER A 427 29.61 33.12 41.15
CA SER A 427 29.24 31.72 41.40
C SER A 427 27.77 31.43 41.04
N LEU A 428 26.90 32.44 41.12
CA LEU A 428 25.52 32.35 40.64
C LEU A 428 25.47 32.32 39.10
N TRP A 429 26.31 33.13 38.45
CA TRP A 429 26.44 33.17 36.99
C TRP A 429 27.00 31.85 36.44
N LEU A 430 28.00 31.26 37.12
CA LEU A 430 28.54 29.93 36.83
C LEU A 430 27.47 28.82 36.95
N CYS A 431 26.63 28.84 37.98
CA CYS A 431 25.52 27.88 38.11
C CYS A 431 24.46 28.05 36.99
N LEU A 432 24.10 29.29 36.66
CA LEU A 432 23.17 29.57 35.56
C LEU A 432 23.73 29.15 34.20
N LEU A 433 25.04 29.37 33.97
CA LEU A 433 25.72 28.88 32.77
C LEU A 433 25.77 27.36 32.73
N GLN A 434 26.09 26.71 33.84
CA GLN A 434 26.18 25.25 33.91
C GLN A 434 24.82 24.61 33.63
N ASN A 435 23.74 25.14 34.20
CA ASN A 435 22.36 24.72 33.89
C ASN A 435 22.02 24.94 32.40
N LYS A 436 22.43 26.07 31.81
CA LYS A 436 22.18 26.37 30.40
C LYS A 436 23.01 25.49 29.45
N VAL A 437 24.23 25.14 29.84
CA VAL A 437 25.10 24.18 29.13
C VAL A 437 24.52 22.77 29.21
N GLU A 438 24.02 22.35 30.37
CA GLU A 438 23.33 21.07 30.53
C GLU A 438 22.05 21.00 29.69
N GLU A 439 21.24 22.07 29.69
CA GLU A 439 20.04 22.20 28.84
C GLU A 439 20.39 22.13 27.34
N LEU A 440 21.44 22.85 26.91
CA LEU A 440 21.93 22.81 25.53
C LEU A 440 22.46 21.42 25.15
N ASN A 441 23.20 20.76 26.05
CA ASN A 441 23.68 19.40 25.84
C ASN A 441 22.53 18.40 25.75
N GLN A 442 21.47 18.57 26.52
CA GLN A 442 20.27 17.74 26.44
C GLN A 442 19.53 17.95 25.12
N ARG A 443 19.37 19.21 24.68
CA ARG A 443 18.80 19.53 23.36
C ARG A 443 19.63 18.98 22.21
N LEU A 444 20.95 19.06 22.31
CA LEU A 444 21.87 18.52 21.30
C LEU A 444 21.79 16.98 21.23
N LYS A 445 21.74 16.30 22.38
CA LYS A 445 21.52 14.84 22.44
C LYS A 445 20.20 14.45 21.81
N GLN A 446 19.11 15.14 22.17
CA GLN A 446 17.79 14.91 21.59
C GLN A 446 17.80 15.15 20.08
N ALA A 447 18.45 16.21 19.59
CA ALA A 447 18.57 16.48 18.16
C ALA A 447 19.36 15.37 17.42
N ASN A 448 20.41 14.83 18.04
CA ASN A 448 21.17 13.71 17.47
C ASN A 448 20.35 12.42 17.45
N ASP A 449 19.66 12.09 18.54
CA ASP A 449 18.79 10.90 18.62
C ASP A 449 17.61 11.00 17.64
N ASP A 450 17.02 12.18 17.49
CA ASP A 450 15.99 12.48 16.48
C ASP A 450 16.53 12.32 15.06
N SER A 451 17.73 12.84 14.78
CA SER A 451 18.37 12.68 13.47
C SER A 451 18.64 11.21 13.13
N ARG A 452 18.98 10.40 14.13
CA ARG A 452 19.26 8.97 13.95
C ARG A 452 17.99 8.13 13.79
N ASN A 453 17.02 8.31 14.68
CA ASN A 453 15.85 7.44 14.81
C ASN A 453 14.61 7.97 14.08
N LEU A 454 14.59 9.23 13.66
CA LEU A 454 13.57 9.84 12.80
C LEU A 454 14.21 10.59 11.59
N PRO A 455 15.04 9.91 10.78
CA PRO A 455 15.79 10.55 9.69
C PRO A 455 14.88 11.19 8.62
N TYR A 456 13.62 10.74 8.52
CA TYR A 456 12.64 11.26 7.56
C TYR A 456 11.55 12.13 8.20
N GLY A 457 11.78 12.56 9.44
CA GLY A 457 10.84 13.32 10.25
C GLY A 457 9.81 12.47 10.98
N ARG A 458 9.23 13.06 12.02
CA ARG A 458 8.17 12.45 12.84
C ARG A 458 6.90 12.22 12.00
N PRO A 459 6.26 11.04 12.09
CA PRO A 459 4.93 10.83 11.52
C PRO A 459 3.93 11.84 12.09
N ALA A 460 3.17 12.53 11.23
CA ALA A 460 2.09 13.41 11.66
C ALA A 460 0.81 12.62 11.89
N VAL A 461 0.02 13.05 12.88
CA VAL A 461 -1.26 12.40 13.21
C VAL A 461 -2.40 13.21 12.59
N LEU A 462 -3.10 12.60 11.61
CA LEU A 462 -4.12 13.26 10.78
C LEU A 462 -5.55 13.14 11.34
N PHE A 463 -5.70 12.73 12.59
CA PHE A 463 -6.98 12.64 13.28
C PHE A 463 -6.86 13.22 14.69
N ARG A 464 -8.00 13.56 15.31
CA ARG A 464 -8.04 14.13 16.66
C ARG A 464 -7.77 13.04 17.70
N THR A 465 -6.69 13.18 18.45
CA THR A 465 -6.32 12.28 19.55
C THR A 465 -5.33 12.96 20.50
N LYS A 466 -5.11 12.37 21.67
CA LYS A 466 -4.03 12.74 22.57
C LYS A 466 -2.93 11.70 22.50
N TYR A 467 -1.73 12.15 22.21
CA TYR A 467 -0.54 11.32 22.21
C TYR A 467 0.67 12.15 22.62
N SER A 468 1.72 11.47 23.09
CA SER A 468 2.98 12.06 23.55
C SER A 468 4.15 11.45 22.80
N VAL A 469 5.19 12.23 22.51
CA VAL A 469 6.44 11.70 21.93
C VAL A 469 7.36 11.27 23.06
N LEU A 470 7.70 9.98 23.10
CA LEU A 470 8.60 9.41 24.09
C LEU A 470 9.96 9.15 23.44
N HIS A 471 10.95 9.95 23.83
CA HIS A 471 12.33 9.82 23.37
C HIS A 471 13.09 8.82 24.24
N HIS A 472 13.88 7.98 23.57
CA HIS A 472 14.87 7.09 24.16
C HIS A 472 16.12 7.14 23.28
N SER A 473 17.25 6.66 23.80
CA SER A 473 18.52 6.74 23.06
C SER A 473 18.50 5.91 21.75
N ASP A 474 17.82 4.77 21.77
CA ASP A 474 17.84 3.81 20.66
C ASP A 474 16.55 3.80 19.83
N TYR A 475 15.48 4.46 20.29
CA TYR A 475 14.19 4.53 19.58
C TYR A 475 13.33 5.71 20.05
N ILE A 476 12.38 6.12 19.20
CA ILE A 476 11.40 7.17 19.50
C ILE A 476 10.01 6.64 19.20
N SER A 477 9.02 6.94 20.04
CA SER A 477 7.64 6.49 19.84
C SER A 477 6.61 7.61 20.01
N GLY A 478 5.48 7.49 19.34
CA GLY A 478 4.29 8.32 19.55
C GLY A 478 3.24 7.55 20.36
N TYR A 479 3.22 7.75 21.68
CA TYR A 479 2.37 7.01 22.61
C TYR A 479 0.96 7.59 22.71
N SER A 480 -0.08 6.80 22.38
CA SER A 480 -1.47 7.24 22.51
C SER A 480 -2.00 6.97 23.92
N GLU A 481 -2.51 8.02 24.56
CA GLU A 481 -3.20 7.90 25.86
C GLU A 481 -4.53 7.15 25.73
N ALA A 482 -5.21 7.28 24.58
CA ALA A 482 -6.51 6.66 24.33
C ALA A 482 -6.42 5.14 24.10
N LEU A 483 -5.32 4.68 23.50
CA LEU A 483 -5.09 3.26 23.22
C LEU A 483 -4.17 2.58 24.26
N SER A 484 -3.58 3.37 25.16
CA SER A 484 -2.54 2.93 26.10
C SER A 484 -1.39 2.18 25.41
N MET A 485 -1.03 2.57 24.18
CA MET A 485 0.06 1.98 23.40
C MET A 485 0.60 2.94 22.35
N PRO A 486 1.80 2.71 21.78
CA PRO A 486 2.30 3.50 20.67
C PRO A 486 1.43 3.40 19.42
N LEU A 487 1.18 4.54 18.77
CA LEU A 487 0.71 4.60 17.39
C LEU A 487 1.81 4.18 16.42
N TRP A 488 3.05 4.52 16.76
CA TRP A 488 4.24 4.19 16.00
C TRP A 488 5.48 4.19 16.90
N THR A 489 6.47 3.39 16.54
CA THR A 489 7.82 3.33 17.12
C THR A 489 8.83 3.32 15.98
N SER A 490 9.84 4.21 16.05
CA SER A 490 10.87 4.40 15.03
C SER A 490 12.27 4.19 15.61
N TYR A 491 13.11 3.44 14.90
CA TYR A 491 14.49 3.16 15.28
C TYR A 491 15.35 2.83 14.06
N THR A 492 16.66 3.05 14.16
CA THR A 492 17.59 2.79 13.05
C THR A 492 18.65 1.77 13.45
N VAL A 493 18.79 0.73 12.64
CA VAL A 493 19.76 -0.36 12.82
C VAL A 493 20.86 -0.20 11.80
N SER A 494 22.09 0.02 12.26
CA SER A 494 23.25 0.12 11.37
C SER A 494 23.78 -1.26 11.00
N LYS A 495 24.55 -1.32 9.90
CA LYS A 495 25.23 -2.55 9.49
C LYS A 495 26.18 -3.10 10.56
N GLN A 496 26.77 -2.27 11.42
CA GLN A 496 27.80 -2.65 12.40
C GLN A 496 27.25 -3.07 13.77
N GLN A 497 25.97 -2.87 14.09
CA GLN A 497 25.33 -3.34 15.33
C GLN A 497 25.08 -4.87 15.32
N MET A 498 26.08 -5.65 14.89
CA MET A 498 25.97 -7.05 14.41
C MET A 498 25.89 -8.11 15.51
N GLU A 499 26.26 -7.78 16.75
CA GLU A 499 26.17 -8.68 17.89
C GLU A 499 24.82 -8.50 18.58
N VAL A 500 23.84 -9.30 18.15
CA VAL A 500 22.61 -9.51 18.90
C VAL A 500 23.01 -10.22 20.20
N SER A 501 23.31 -9.44 21.24
CA SER A 501 23.57 -10.02 22.56
C SER A 501 22.34 -10.82 22.98
N SER A 502 22.54 -12.04 23.47
CA SER A 502 21.45 -12.78 24.09
C SER A 502 20.90 -11.94 25.24
N LEU A 503 19.58 -11.75 25.27
CA LEU A 503 18.92 -11.05 26.35
C LEU A 503 19.31 -11.72 27.67
N PRO A 504 19.84 -10.98 28.65
CA PRO A 504 20.07 -11.54 29.97
C PRO A 504 18.77 -12.13 30.51
N GLU A 505 18.83 -13.31 31.11
CA GLU A 505 17.65 -14.03 31.61
C GLU A 505 16.80 -13.17 32.56
N ALA A 506 17.47 -12.32 33.36
CA ALA A 506 16.86 -11.33 34.26
C ALA A 506 15.95 -10.28 33.56
N VAL A 507 16.13 -10.05 32.26
CA VAL A 507 15.40 -9.03 31.47
C VAL A 507 14.40 -9.68 30.50
N SER A 508 14.46 -11.00 30.33
CA SER A 508 13.62 -11.74 29.37
C SER A 508 12.10 -11.59 29.58
N ASN A 509 11.67 -11.50 30.84
CA ASN A 509 10.27 -11.28 31.25
C ASN A 509 10.08 -9.96 32.03
N CYS A 510 11.03 -9.04 31.89
CA CYS A 510 10.99 -7.76 32.58
C CYS A 510 10.04 -6.79 31.88
N ILE A 511 9.15 -6.16 32.64
CA ILE A 511 8.42 -4.95 32.22
C ILE A 511 8.60 -3.89 33.30
N ARG A 512 8.93 -2.67 32.89
CA ARG A 512 9.10 -1.51 33.77
C ARG A 512 8.00 -0.47 33.54
N PRO A 513 7.42 0.09 34.61
CA PRO A 513 6.60 1.28 34.49
C PRO A 513 7.36 2.44 33.84
N ASP A 514 6.68 3.27 33.07
CA ASP A 514 7.24 4.51 32.51
C ASP A 514 6.74 5.70 33.32
N SER A 515 7.65 6.38 34.02
CA SER A 515 7.30 7.51 34.90
C SER A 515 6.78 8.74 34.15
N ARG A 516 6.92 8.79 32.82
CA ARG A 516 6.40 9.88 31.98
C ARG A 516 4.92 9.72 31.64
N VAL A 517 4.38 8.50 31.78
CA VAL A 517 2.99 8.19 31.44
C VAL A 517 2.22 7.84 32.73
N PRO A 518 1.12 8.54 33.03
CA PRO A 518 0.30 8.21 34.18
C PRO A 518 -0.21 6.75 34.16
N PRO A 519 -0.36 6.09 35.33
CA PRO A 519 -0.87 4.72 35.42
C PRO A 519 -2.23 4.50 34.73
N VAL A 520 -3.13 5.50 34.76
CA VAL A 520 -4.44 5.45 34.09
C VAL A 520 -4.35 5.32 32.56
N PHE A 521 -3.24 5.79 31.96
CA PHE A 521 -2.97 5.69 30.54
C PHE A 521 -1.93 4.61 30.22
N SER A 522 -1.55 3.79 31.22
CA SER A 522 -0.60 2.68 31.06
C SER A 522 -1.35 1.35 31.00
N GLN A 523 -0.76 0.35 30.34
CA GLN A 523 -1.25 -1.02 30.41
C GLN A 523 -0.99 -1.63 31.80
N LEU A 524 -1.67 -2.73 32.11
CA LEU A 524 -1.45 -3.49 33.34
C LEU A 524 -0.83 -4.84 33.02
N CYS A 525 0.29 -5.17 33.69
CA CYS A 525 0.95 -6.47 33.51
C CYS A 525 0.10 -7.64 34.03
N THR A 526 -0.80 -7.38 34.99
CA THR A 526 -1.76 -8.37 35.48
C THR A 526 -2.73 -8.83 34.39
N ASN A 527 -3.11 -7.97 33.46
CA ASN A 527 -4.00 -8.33 32.34
C ASN A 527 -3.39 -9.43 31.47
N TYR A 528 -2.09 -9.30 31.15
CA TYR A 528 -1.35 -10.31 30.38
C TYR A 528 -1.13 -11.63 31.13
N ARG A 529 -1.18 -11.62 32.47
CA ARG A 529 -1.13 -12.85 33.27
C ARG A 529 -2.49 -13.52 33.40
N ALA A 530 -3.57 -12.72 33.40
CA ALA A 530 -4.94 -13.20 33.55
C ALA A 530 -5.49 -13.76 32.23
N ASP A 531 -5.19 -13.11 31.11
CA ASP A 531 -5.62 -13.53 29.77
C ASP A 531 -4.67 -14.58 29.19
N LYS A 532 -5.13 -15.83 29.04
CA LYS A 532 -4.32 -16.91 28.48
C LYS A 532 -4.20 -16.85 26.94
N GLN A 533 -5.02 -16.05 26.28
CA GLN A 533 -5.05 -15.95 24.82
C GLN A 533 -4.15 -14.82 24.29
N ILE A 534 -3.88 -13.80 25.12
CA ILE A 534 -3.11 -12.62 24.75
C ILE A 534 -1.83 -12.54 25.59
N THR A 535 -0.71 -12.32 24.92
CA THR A 535 0.58 -11.97 25.50
C THR A 535 1.01 -10.58 25.00
N TYR A 536 2.27 -10.22 25.16
CA TYR A 536 2.83 -8.96 24.69
C TYR A 536 4.12 -9.16 23.90
N VAL A 537 4.44 -8.17 23.06
CA VAL A 537 5.75 -7.99 22.44
C VAL A 537 6.17 -6.52 22.57
N PHE A 538 7.45 -6.26 22.32
CA PHE A 538 8.00 -4.92 22.28
C PHE A 538 8.07 -4.42 20.82
N LEU A 539 7.69 -3.18 20.55
CA LEU A 539 7.83 -2.60 19.21
C LEU A 539 9.30 -2.32 18.87
N TYR A 540 10.04 -1.71 19.80
CA TYR A 540 11.49 -1.68 19.76
C TYR A 540 12.06 -2.95 20.44
N PRO A 541 12.82 -3.81 19.73
CA PRO A 541 13.34 -5.06 20.29
C PRO A 541 14.48 -4.82 21.30
N PRO A 542 14.35 -5.30 22.56
CA PRO A 542 15.41 -5.15 23.56
C PRO A 542 16.76 -5.76 23.17
N GLN A 543 16.77 -6.75 22.27
CA GLN A 543 17.97 -7.42 21.77
C GLN A 543 18.86 -6.50 20.91
N LEU A 544 18.32 -5.39 20.41
CA LEU A 544 19.06 -4.41 19.60
C LEU A 544 19.59 -3.22 20.41
N SER A 545 19.39 -3.24 21.74
CA SER A 545 19.85 -2.17 22.64
C SER A 545 21.35 -1.95 22.50
N SER A 546 21.78 -0.69 22.38
CA SER A 546 23.18 -0.38 22.09
C SER A 546 24.10 -0.57 23.29
N SER A 547 23.56 -0.69 24.50
CA SER A 547 24.32 -1.01 25.73
C SER A 547 23.44 -1.73 26.75
N LYS A 548 24.07 -2.36 27.76
CA LYS A 548 23.37 -3.05 28.85
C LYS A 548 22.53 -2.10 29.70
N GLU A 549 22.91 -0.84 29.82
CA GLU A 549 22.16 0.17 30.55
C GLU A 549 20.89 0.60 29.80
N ARG A 550 20.96 0.66 28.47
CA ARG A 550 19.85 1.09 27.60
C ARG A 550 18.77 0.03 27.42
N ILE A 551 19.08 -1.23 27.71
CA ILE A 551 18.08 -2.32 27.68
C ILE A 551 16.87 -2.01 28.58
N HIS A 552 17.09 -1.24 29.64
CA HIS A 552 16.07 -0.82 30.59
C HIS A 552 15.02 0.12 29.98
N ASP A 553 15.36 0.85 28.92
CA ASP A 553 14.43 1.69 28.16
C ASP A 553 13.61 0.85 27.17
N ALA A 554 14.18 -0.26 26.66
CA ALA A 554 13.49 -1.15 25.74
C ALA A 554 12.39 -1.97 26.42
N VAL A 555 12.50 -2.23 27.71
CA VAL A 555 11.54 -2.99 28.52
C VAL A 555 10.49 -2.14 29.23
N LEU A 556 10.30 -0.89 28.81
CA LEU A 556 9.23 -0.03 29.33
C LEU A 556 7.86 -0.53 28.85
N ILE A 557 6.84 -0.42 29.71
CA ILE A 557 5.45 -0.78 29.40
C ILE A 557 4.86 0.10 28.28
N THR A 558 5.42 1.28 28.06
CA THR A 558 5.04 2.16 26.94
C THR A 558 5.56 1.67 25.59
N ASN A 559 6.42 0.65 25.57
CA ASN A 559 6.90 -0.04 24.35
C ASN A 559 6.19 -1.38 24.10
N THR A 560 5.27 -1.81 24.98
CA THR A 560 4.55 -3.08 24.84
C THR A 560 3.26 -2.95 24.04
N VAL A 561 2.96 -3.97 23.26
CA VAL A 561 1.70 -4.11 22.50
C VAL A 561 1.13 -5.53 22.66
N PRO A 562 -0.22 -5.68 22.70
CA PRO A 562 -0.87 -6.96 22.94
C PRO A 562 -0.87 -7.85 21.70
N VAL A 563 -0.36 -9.07 21.80
CA VAL A 563 -0.33 -10.02 20.68
C VAL A 563 -0.79 -11.42 21.04
N TYR A 564 -1.33 -12.16 20.08
CA TYR A 564 -1.54 -13.60 20.19
C TYR A 564 -0.19 -14.34 20.19
N PRO A 565 -0.06 -15.44 20.96
CA PRO A 565 1.15 -16.27 20.95
C PRO A 565 1.55 -16.78 19.56
N ALA A 566 0.58 -17.09 18.69
CA ALA A 566 0.85 -17.49 17.32
C ALA A 566 1.55 -16.38 16.51
N PHE A 567 1.06 -15.13 16.63
CA PHE A 567 1.66 -13.97 16.00
C PHE A 567 3.03 -13.61 16.57
N LYS A 568 3.24 -13.83 17.87
CA LYS A 568 4.55 -13.62 18.51
C LYS A 568 5.67 -14.40 17.81
N ARG A 569 5.41 -15.58 17.24
CA ARG A 569 6.41 -16.34 16.45
C ARG A 569 6.88 -15.56 15.21
N ILE A 570 5.93 -14.95 14.49
CA ILE A 570 6.20 -14.10 13.32
C ILE A 570 7.03 -12.88 13.74
N TRP A 571 6.58 -12.18 14.79
CA TRP A 571 7.20 -10.95 15.26
C TRP A 571 8.62 -11.18 15.81
N ASP A 572 8.80 -12.22 16.62
CA ASP A 572 10.11 -12.60 17.17
C ASP A 572 11.09 -12.95 16.04
N TYR A 573 10.68 -13.72 15.03
CA TYR A 573 11.55 -14.05 13.90
C TYR A 573 11.89 -12.81 13.06
N PHE A 574 10.93 -11.93 12.81
CA PHE A 574 11.17 -10.65 12.15
C PHE A 574 12.23 -9.84 12.89
N GLN A 575 12.07 -9.61 14.19
CA GLN A 575 13.00 -8.79 14.97
C GLN A 575 14.38 -9.43 15.13
N LYS A 576 14.44 -10.76 15.36
CA LYS A 576 15.71 -11.47 15.64
C LYS A 576 16.52 -11.80 14.40
N ALA A 577 15.85 -12.14 13.28
CA ALA A 577 16.50 -12.63 12.07
C ALA A 577 16.39 -11.64 10.91
N LEU A 578 15.17 -11.22 10.54
CA LEU A 578 14.95 -10.46 9.31
C LEU A 578 15.46 -9.01 9.40
N VAL A 579 15.30 -8.35 10.55
CA VAL A 579 15.88 -7.00 10.76
C VAL A 579 17.39 -7.01 10.52
N LYS A 580 18.10 -8.02 11.04
CA LYS A 580 19.54 -8.19 10.83
C LYS A 580 19.87 -8.45 9.35
N LYS A 581 19.11 -9.33 8.69
CA LYS A 581 19.24 -9.61 7.25
C LYS A 581 19.14 -8.32 6.43
N TYR A 582 18.05 -7.58 6.59
CA TYR A 582 17.78 -6.36 5.85
C TYR A 582 18.80 -5.24 6.14
N ALA A 583 19.20 -5.04 7.40
CA ALA A 583 20.23 -4.07 7.75
C ALA A 583 21.58 -4.40 7.10
N THR A 584 21.90 -5.69 6.96
CA THR A 584 23.14 -6.14 6.32
C THR A 584 23.11 -5.92 4.81
N GLU A 585 22.01 -6.31 4.17
CA GLU A 585 21.81 -6.22 2.71
C GLU A 585 21.72 -4.76 2.22
N ARG A 586 21.22 -3.85 3.06
CA ARG A 586 20.90 -2.46 2.67
C ARG A 586 21.80 -1.39 3.28
N ASN A 587 22.90 -1.79 3.91
CA ASN A 587 23.83 -0.87 4.60
C ASN A 587 23.15 -0.02 5.68
N GLY A 588 22.33 -0.68 6.50
CA GLY A 588 21.51 -0.07 7.54
C GLY A 588 20.09 0.24 7.07
N ILE A 589 19.16 0.19 8.02
CA ILE A 589 17.73 0.43 7.77
C ILE A 589 17.14 1.25 8.91
N ASN A 590 16.25 2.16 8.56
CA ASN A 590 15.31 2.74 9.51
C ASN A 590 14.01 1.91 9.49
N ILE A 591 13.47 1.66 10.67
CA ILE A 591 12.31 0.81 10.89
C ILE A 591 11.25 1.62 11.63
N LEU A 592 10.05 1.68 11.07
CA LEU A 592 8.86 2.21 11.71
C LEU A 592 7.83 1.09 11.87
N THR A 593 7.37 0.83 13.08
CA THR A 593 6.37 -0.20 13.39
C THR A 593 5.23 0.34 14.24
N GLY A 594 4.07 -0.30 14.19
CA GLY A 594 2.94 0.04 15.04
C GLY A 594 1.69 -0.80 14.79
N PRO A 595 0.65 -0.64 15.62
CA PRO A 595 -0.61 -1.35 15.49
C PRO A 595 -1.55 -0.73 14.43
N ILE A 596 -2.44 -1.56 13.87
CA ILE A 596 -3.55 -1.15 13.00
C ILE A 596 -4.88 -1.70 13.55
N PHE A 597 -5.92 -0.86 13.51
CA PHE A 597 -7.28 -1.19 13.89
C PHE A 597 -8.19 -0.97 12.66
N ASP A 598 -8.74 -2.06 12.12
CA ASP A 598 -9.58 -2.12 10.92
C ASP A 598 -10.55 -3.32 11.02
N TYR A 599 -11.45 -3.24 12.01
CA TYR A 599 -12.40 -4.28 12.40
C TYR A 599 -13.57 -4.40 11.41
N ASP A 600 -13.92 -3.31 10.73
CA ASP A 600 -14.94 -3.31 9.70
C ASP A 600 -14.37 -3.47 8.28
N TYR A 601 -13.06 -3.75 8.18
CA TYR A 601 -12.36 -4.15 6.96
C TYR A 601 -12.56 -3.16 5.81
N ASP A 602 -12.73 -1.87 6.12
CA ASP A 602 -12.93 -0.79 5.17
C ASP A 602 -11.61 -0.22 4.62
N GLY A 603 -10.48 -0.69 5.15
CA GLY A 603 -9.15 -0.25 4.72
C GLY A 603 -8.75 1.12 5.28
N VAL A 604 -9.51 1.66 6.24
CA VAL A 604 -9.30 2.96 6.87
C VAL A 604 -9.15 2.80 8.38
N ARG A 605 -8.43 3.72 9.02
CA ARG A 605 -8.26 3.75 10.46
C ARG A 605 -9.60 3.77 11.21
N ASP A 606 -9.83 2.77 12.05
CA ASP A 606 -10.98 2.74 12.96
C ASP A 606 -10.92 3.85 14.02
N PRO A 607 -12.03 4.56 14.30
CA PRO A 607 -12.18 5.29 15.55
C PRO A 607 -12.37 4.30 16.71
N PHE A 608 -12.19 4.77 17.96
CA PHE A 608 -12.18 3.90 19.14
C PHE A 608 -13.49 3.10 19.30
N GLU A 609 -14.61 3.65 18.86
CA GLU A 609 -15.95 3.04 18.94
C GLU A 609 -16.13 1.83 18.02
N LYS A 610 -15.31 1.68 16.97
CA LYS A 610 -15.36 0.53 16.07
C LYS A 610 -14.52 -0.65 16.56
N ILE A 611 -13.65 -0.45 17.55
CA ILE A 611 -12.79 -1.52 18.10
C ILE A 611 -13.67 -2.52 18.86
N ARG A 612 -13.63 -3.80 18.43
CA ARG A 612 -14.53 -4.84 18.95
C ARG A 612 -13.90 -5.79 19.97
N GLU A 613 -12.58 -5.92 19.97
CA GLU A 613 -11.89 -6.85 20.86
C GLU A 613 -10.91 -6.13 21.78
N THR A 614 -10.97 -6.50 23.07
CA THR A 614 -10.11 -5.97 24.12
C THR A 614 -9.63 -7.10 25.02
N SER A 615 -8.35 -7.12 25.38
CA SER A 615 -7.84 -8.02 26.41
C SER A 615 -8.22 -7.52 27.80
N SER A 616 -8.75 -8.44 28.63
CA SER A 616 -9.24 -8.17 29.99
C SER A 616 -10.20 -6.97 30.10
N GLY A 617 -10.92 -6.65 29.01
CA GLY A 617 -11.89 -5.55 28.96
C GLY A 617 -11.31 -4.14 28.84
N THR A 618 -9.98 -3.97 28.79
CA THR A 618 -9.36 -2.63 28.86
C THR A 618 -8.34 -2.33 27.77
N VAL A 619 -7.64 -3.33 27.22
CA VAL A 619 -6.57 -3.08 26.23
C VAL A 619 -7.05 -3.46 24.82
N PRO A 620 -7.19 -2.51 23.89
CA PRO A 620 -7.56 -2.79 22.50
C PRO A 620 -6.64 -3.80 21.83
N ILE A 621 -7.20 -4.78 21.12
CA ILE A 621 -6.42 -5.75 20.35
C ILE A 621 -6.29 -5.24 18.90
N PRO A 622 -5.07 -5.05 18.37
CA PRO A 622 -4.90 -4.66 16.97
C PRO A 622 -5.39 -5.75 16.01
N THR A 623 -5.91 -5.36 14.86
CA THR A 623 -6.25 -6.31 13.78
C THR A 623 -5.02 -6.70 12.96
N HIS A 624 -4.05 -5.79 12.85
CA HIS A 624 -2.81 -5.98 12.11
C HIS A 624 -1.67 -5.22 12.80
N TYR A 625 -0.43 -5.52 12.42
CA TYR A 625 0.75 -4.71 12.73
C TYR A 625 1.44 -4.29 11.44
N PHE A 626 1.84 -3.03 11.36
CA PHE A 626 2.60 -2.54 10.21
C PHE A 626 4.10 -2.52 10.48
N VAL A 627 4.86 -2.64 9.41
CA VAL A 627 6.31 -2.46 9.37
C VAL A 627 6.65 -1.64 8.13
N VAL A 628 7.40 -0.56 8.28
CA VAL A 628 8.01 0.19 7.17
C VAL A 628 9.53 0.16 7.35
N LEU A 629 10.21 -0.45 6.38
CA LEU A 629 11.67 -0.50 6.30
C LEU A 629 12.12 0.51 5.26
N THR A 630 12.93 1.49 5.64
CA THR A 630 13.48 2.49 4.71
C THR A 630 15.00 2.45 4.73
N SER A 631 15.60 2.49 3.55
CA SER A 631 17.05 2.63 3.34
C SER A 631 17.33 3.62 2.21
N CYS A 632 18.61 3.92 1.99
CA CYS A 632 18.99 4.60 0.76
C CYS A 632 18.80 3.66 -0.45
N LEU A 633 18.44 4.21 -1.61
CA LEU A 633 18.40 3.45 -2.87
C LEU A 633 19.82 3.12 -3.34
N ASP A 634 20.78 4.01 -3.09
CA ASP A 634 22.20 3.72 -3.22
C ASP A 634 22.70 3.04 -1.93
N PHE A 635 22.91 1.73 -2.00
CA PHE A 635 23.34 0.93 -0.84
C PHE A 635 24.78 1.21 -0.39
N THR A 636 25.52 2.11 -1.05
CA THR A 636 26.82 2.59 -0.55
C THR A 636 26.66 3.61 0.58
N GLU A 637 25.53 4.30 0.65
CA GLU A 637 25.18 5.25 1.71
C GLU A 637 24.39 4.56 2.83
N THR A 638 24.44 5.12 4.05
CA THR A 638 23.66 4.59 5.18
C THR A 638 22.28 5.21 5.25
N ALA A 639 21.32 4.51 5.85
CA ALA A 639 19.93 4.98 5.96
C ALA A 639 19.76 6.35 6.64
N ASP A 640 20.64 6.68 7.58
CA ASP A 640 20.67 7.93 8.36
C ASP A 640 21.47 9.07 7.70
N SER A 641 22.18 8.82 6.60
CA SER A 641 22.97 9.82 5.87
C SER A 641 22.69 9.87 4.37
N CYS A 642 21.55 9.33 3.94
CA CYS A 642 21.17 9.22 2.53
C CYS A 642 20.95 10.58 1.84
N SER A 643 21.74 10.86 0.81
CA SER A 643 21.67 12.05 -0.04
C SER A 643 20.70 11.88 -1.21
N GLY A 644 20.54 10.63 -1.67
CA GLY A 644 19.78 10.25 -2.87
C GLY A 644 18.30 9.89 -2.64
N PRO A 645 17.68 9.20 -3.61
CA PRO A 645 16.34 8.61 -3.45
C PRO A 645 16.34 7.51 -2.39
N TYR A 646 15.17 7.26 -1.80
CA TYR A 646 14.98 6.22 -0.80
C TYR A 646 14.45 4.92 -1.44
N SER A 647 14.72 3.81 -0.77
CA SER A 647 14.09 2.50 -1.00
C SER A 647 13.21 2.17 0.21
N SER A 648 11.96 1.77 -0.03
CA SER A 648 11.01 1.44 1.04
C SER A 648 10.35 0.09 0.80
N ASN A 649 10.30 -0.74 1.84
CA ASN A 649 9.55 -1.99 1.89
C ASN A 649 8.58 -1.92 3.06
N ALA A 650 7.30 -2.11 2.79
CA ALA A 650 6.25 -2.04 3.79
C ALA A 650 5.45 -3.36 3.86
N PHE A 651 4.93 -3.65 5.05
CA PHE A 651 4.16 -4.84 5.36
C PHE A 651 2.99 -4.50 6.29
N ILE A 652 1.88 -5.20 6.12
CA ILE A 652 0.71 -5.13 7.01
C ILE A 652 0.38 -6.57 7.43
N LEU A 653 0.91 -7.00 8.57
CA LEU A 653 0.85 -8.39 9.01
C LEU A 653 -0.47 -8.65 9.77
N PRO A 654 -1.27 -9.65 9.38
CA PRO A 654 -2.53 -9.96 10.04
C PRO A 654 -2.29 -10.51 11.45
N HIS A 655 -2.91 -9.87 12.44
CA HIS A 655 -2.78 -10.25 13.84
C HIS A 655 -3.80 -11.34 14.18
N ARG A 656 -3.40 -12.61 14.01
CA ARG A 656 -4.28 -13.78 14.15
C ARG A 656 -3.88 -14.67 15.33
N SER A 657 -4.87 -15.35 15.90
CA SER A 657 -4.70 -16.31 16.99
C SER A 657 -4.08 -17.65 16.57
N SER A 658 -3.97 -17.90 15.26
CA SER A 658 -3.42 -19.12 14.67
C SER A 658 -2.60 -18.78 13.41
N ASN A 659 -1.60 -19.61 13.09
CA ASN A 659 -0.79 -19.50 11.86
C ASN A 659 -1.31 -20.38 10.71
N ASP A 660 -2.60 -20.77 10.75
CA ASP A 660 -3.25 -21.66 9.78
C ASP A 660 -3.25 -21.13 8.34
N GLU A 661 -2.98 -19.84 8.12
CA GLU A 661 -2.69 -19.31 6.79
C GLU A 661 -1.52 -20.06 6.13
N THR A 662 -0.56 -20.50 6.92
CA THR A 662 0.69 -21.08 6.49
C THR A 662 0.73 -22.54 6.88
N CYS A 663 0.56 -23.42 5.90
CA CYS A 663 0.42 -24.87 6.13
C CYS A 663 1.67 -25.54 6.74
N ASN A 664 2.84 -24.95 6.53
CA ASN A 664 4.10 -25.40 7.13
C ASN A 664 4.46 -24.63 8.42
N SER A 665 3.50 -23.96 9.07
CA SER A 665 3.77 -23.19 10.29
C SER A 665 4.21 -24.04 11.49
N SER A 666 4.07 -25.37 11.44
CA SER A 666 4.66 -26.30 12.41
C SER A 666 6.17 -26.46 12.26
N GLU A 667 6.75 -26.07 11.11
CA GLU A 667 8.19 -26.05 10.88
C GLU A 667 8.84 -24.81 11.53
N GLU A 668 10.18 -24.74 11.47
CA GLU A 668 10.93 -23.57 11.92
C GLU A 668 10.50 -22.30 11.17
N GLU A 669 10.49 -21.18 11.88
CA GLU A 669 10.05 -19.87 11.37
C GLU A 669 10.81 -19.44 10.10
N SER A 670 12.06 -19.90 9.95
CA SER A 670 12.90 -19.65 8.77
C SER A 670 12.34 -20.21 7.46
N ARG A 671 11.42 -21.17 7.53
CA ARG A 671 10.82 -21.83 6.37
C ARG A 671 9.56 -21.14 5.85
N TRP A 672 9.01 -20.17 6.59
CA TRP A 672 7.66 -19.70 6.27
C TRP A 672 7.33 -18.26 6.66
N VAL A 673 8.01 -17.67 7.64
CA VAL A 673 7.68 -16.31 8.10
C VAL A 673 7.99 -15.27 7.02
N GLU A 674 9.12 -15.40 6.33
CA GLU A 674 9.48 -14.46 5.26
C GLU A 674 8.47 -14.52 4.09
N ASP A 675 8.02 -15.71 3.71
CA ASP A 675 7.00 -15.87 2.65
C ASP A 675 5.65 -15.29 3.06
N LEU A 676 5.25 -15.45 4.32
CA LEU A 676 4.06 -14.80 4.87
C LEU A 676 4.19 -13.27 4.80
N MET A 677 5.34 -12.72 5.22
CA MET A 677 5.58 -11.27 5.14
C MET A 677 5.52 -10.79 3.69
N LYS A 678 6.15 -11.49 2.74
CA LYS A 678 6.11 -11.16 1.30
C LYS A 678 4.68 -11.19 0.73
N MET A 679 3.84 -12.12 1.17
CA MET A 679 2.42 -12.17 0.79
C MET A 679 1.66 -10.92 1.25
N HIS A 680 1.96 -10.49 2.48
CA HIS A 680 1.38 -9.32 3.15
C HIS A 680 2.20 -8.04 3.00
N THR A 681 2.96 -7.92 1.90
CA THR A 681 3.57 -6.65 1.50
C THR A 681 2.49 -5.59 1.24
N ALA A 682 2.85 -4.33 1.40
CA ALA A 682 1.96 -3.19 1.26
C ALA A 682 2.71 -1.97 0.72
N ARG A 683 1.96 -0.96 0.30
CA ARG A 683 2.49 0.38 0.06
C ARG A 683 2.56 1.12 1.38
N VAL A 684 3.46 2.10 1.50
CA VAL A 684 3.42 3.02 2.65
C VAL A 684 2.08 3.77 2.68
N ARG A 685 1.50 4.06 1.51
CA ARG A 685 0.18 4.69 1.41
C ARG A 685 -0.93 3.86 2.06
N ASP A 686 -0.88 2.52 1.98
CA ASP A 686 -1.86 1.65 2.64
C ASP A 686 -1.78 1.81 4.17
N ILE A 687 -0.55 1.85 4.71
CA ILE A 687 -0.31 2.06 6.14
C ILE A 687 -0.81 3.44 6.58
N GLU A 688 -0.56 4.49 5.81
CA GLU A 688 -1.06 5.84 6.12
C GLU A 688 -2.59 5.89 6.23
N ILE A 689 -3.30 5.22 5.33
CA ILE A 689 -4.78 5.18 5.33
C ILE A 689 -5.29 4.39 6.54
N LEU A 690 -4.68 3.24 6.84
CA LEU A 690 -5.07 2.35 7.95
C LEU A 690 -4.68 2.87 9.34
N THR A 691 -3.72 3.79 9.43
CA THR A 691 -3.23 4.34 10.70
C THR A 691 -3.63 5.80 10.92
N GLY A 692 -4.00 6.52 9.86
CA GLY A 692 -4.20 7.97 9.91
C GLY A 692 -2.90 8.74 10.18
N LEU A 693 -1.74 8.15 9.88
CA LEU A 693 -0.43 8.79 9.96
C LEU A 693 -0.02 9.34 8.59
N ASP A 694 0.83 10.37 8.58
CA ASP A 694 1.52 10.84 7.37
C ASP A 694 3.03 10.80 7.57
N LEU A 695 3.71 10.02 6.73
CA LEU A 695 5.13 9.68 6.84
C LEU A 695 6.00 10.55 5.90
N TYR A 696 7.32 10.49 6.08
CA TYR A 696 8.32 11.15 5.22
C TYR A 696 8.15 12.67 5.09
N ARG A 697 7.80 13.33 6.20
CA ARG A 697 7.48 14.77 6.22
C ARG A 697 8.70 15.69 6.16
N ARG A 698 9.87 15.18 6.52
CA ARG A 698 11.13 15.93 6.50
C ARG A 698 12.17 15.13 5.72
N THR A 699 12.31 15.46 4.44
CA THR A 699 13.28 14.81 3.54
C THR A 699 13.93 15.84 2.64
N SER A 700 15.02 15.46 1.95
CA SER A 700 15.65 16.28 0.90
C SER A 700 14.95 16.18 -0.46
N ARG A 701 13.90 15.34 -0.57
CA ARG A 701 13.19 15.06 -1.82
C ARG A 701 12.00 15.99 -2.00
N THR A 702 11.58 16.18 -3.25
CA THR A 702 10.35 16.90 -3.53
C THR A 702 9.14 16.11 -3.03
N TYR A 703 8.05 16.79 -2.66
CA TYR A 703 6.88 16.08 -2.14
C TYR A 703 6.25 15.13 -3.17
N ALA A 704 6.29 15.47 -4.46
CA ALA A 704 5.82 14.56 -5.52
C ALA A 704 6.65 13.26 -5.62
N GLU A 705 7.97 13.33 -5.40
CA GLU A 705 8.81 12.12 -5.31
C GLU A 705 8.48 11.29 -4.07
N ILE A 706 8.19 11.94 -2.95
CA ILE A 706 7.72 11.26 -1.74
C ILE A 706 6.37 10.59 -1.96
N LEU A 707 5.43 11.21 -2.68
CA LEU A 707 4.17 10.55 -3.04
C LEU A 707 4.41 9.31 -3.92
N SER A 708 5.32 9.40 -4.90
CA SER A 708 5.71 8.24 -5.72
C SER A 708 6.35 7.12 -4.89
N LEU A 709 7.16 7.46 -3.88
CA LEU A 709 7.72 6.50 -2.93
C LEU A 709 6.61 5.87 -2.08
N LYS A 710 5.65 6.65 -1.61
CA LYS A 710 4.54 6.17 -0.78
C LYS A 710 3.63 5.18 -1.51
N THR A 711 3.46 5.36 -2.82
CA THR A 711 2.66 4.47 -3.68
C THR A 711 3.44 3.27 -4.23
N TYR A 712 4.76 3.22 -4.06
CA TYR A 712 5.56 2.09 -4.50
C TYR A 712 5.22 0.83 -3.68
N MET A 713 5.06 -0.30 -4.37
CA MET A 713 4.88 -1.62 -3.76
C MET A 713 6.01 -2.54 -4.21
N HIS A 714 6.68 -3.17 -3.24
CA HIS A 714 7.71 -4.17 -3.53
C HIS A 714 7.06 -5.55 -3.71
N THR A 715 7.06 -6.09 -4.93
CA THR A 715 6.24 -7.28 -5.27
C THR A 715 6.88 -8.62 -4.92
N TYR A 716 8.20 -8.64 -4.71
CA TYR A 716 9.03 -9.85 -4.53
C TYR A 716 8.98 -10.87 -5.68
N GLU A 717 8.35 -10.53 -6.81
CA GLU A 717 8.20 -11.45 -7.95
C GLU A 717 9.50 -11.70 -8.72
N SER A 718 10.53 -10.88 -8.53
CA SER A 718 11.86 -11.13 -9.09
C SER A 718 12.68 -12.15 -8.28
N GLU A 719 12.20 -12.53 -7.10
CA GLU A 719 12.87 -13.47 -6.18
C GLU A 719 12.28 -14.89 -6.24
N ILE A 720 11.19 -15.08 -7.00
CA ILE A 720 10.45 -16.34 -7.21
C ILE A 720 10.72 -16.80 -8.64
#